data_AF-A0A4S8LV46-F1
#
_entry.id   AF-A0A4S8LV46-F1
#
_cell.length_a   1.000
_cell.length_b   1.000
_cell.length_c   1.000
_cell.angle_alpha   90.00
_cell.angle_beta   90.00
_cell.angle_gamma   90.00
#
_symmetry.space_group_name_H-M   'P 1'
#
loop_
_entity.id
_entity.type
_entity.pdbx_description
1 polymer ?
#
loop_
_entity_poly.entity_id
_entity_poly.type
_entity_poly.pdbx_seq_one_letter_code
_entity_poly.pdbx_strand_id
1 'polypeptide(L)'
;MSLIELLYNLFFGKHKSNGTMSKLFKLEAFFGCLPLRLGVVALSFIIMVSASIITVTGWSQIQQLSAHPIPLSSLVALYFHSITFTVLAVLGLAGLIAGSLKPISSFLLITIVLFSFSLILSFSSGAFVLYTIFHQKSQEDIDKCLHGVENDSLTTLVCKNGIAIIKGVAVAIYLVSWAVIAYTTIVFYSYYADFKSKTPITFAMDSSTVPKDEYSDQISVTTMDFKDSSTTRSLTPNSLIPNRRPLTPGGSSHWKFPSTSSSIRTQDISNPRPLMMYNSAGAPGVNTGYAFSTVDNSFGMGEMRTEMDGSSHGAQAETLPRVTVILVVLLLITSSLASTDFQQCLRDLKAGNNGTEGGRDNRGKEVDVANATAISYDICVKVCGSGPEAFDWSAFSQEFSSWLLPWLALISQLPFGANEKLDNFISVLLAVGSPAIAAYSAMLTVLNSRWVAGLFHKSKYPNVQSAVRILSSLQQGPVRIDRSDPSLLPSLVVLPQNDQWWKGMRKRLEYTHTWTVSAATSIAWVFIAYIFTIIDSFTGSGVDKLVEVNGQGVGSVWLWLLPVVISWLQISPKCDSKRLDEAFEETNTTAFVATSNSSQPVLASSRDGHRAIYLEHGDGSLHHNERCTAPIFNYSRVFSWATVTEEVVDCFRQASKHTRDSRPVGGGKWVQDNQYDRISEANRIGTAMQVQEYCQYYPTIQREYRWGSGVWSRIFVASSMALFLQWGTTGAALVMVLTTPTKGLGCRSVAYLIYATISTLIWGLLLLSTVLAHYSGFDKAMMFMNSKSRESLRFRIAAGLSIAFRRLGTALAGFNALGILLTNIFQFSGFFDRCYCDSSVMGLGAEFAYNVIDFRPDDISALKRAWTGGVILAVGSATVFVGVLNLLINPSQPEEN
;
A
#
# COMPACT_ATOMS: atom_id res chain seq x y z
N MET A 1 26.42 9.83 35.05
CA MET A 1 25.27 10.31 34.27
C MET A 1 25.76 10.95 32.99
N SER A 2 25.08 10.73 31.87
CA SER A 2 25.44 11.32 30.56
C SER A 2 24.72 12.65 30.33
N LEU A 3 25.28 13.53 29.50
CA LEU A 3 24.59 14.72 28.98
C LEU A 3 23.25 14.35 28.31
N ILE A 4 23.18 13.14 27.74
CA ILE A 4 21.96 12.57 27.14
C ILE A 4 20.87 12.33 28.20
N GLU A 5 21.21 11.90 29.42
CA GLU A 5 20.22 11.81 30.50
C GLU A 5 19.75 13.19 30.96
N LEU A 6 20.64 14.18 30.97
CA LEU A 6 20.28 15.56 31.33
C LEU A 6 19.26 16.12 30.34
N LEU A 7 19.52 15.98 29.03
CA LEU A 7 18.63 16.42 27.95
C LEU A 7 17.32 15.61 27.93
N TYR A 8 17.36 14.30 28.15
CA TYR A 8 16.17 13.44 28.26
C TYR A 8 15.24 13.89 29.39
N ASN A 9 15.79 14.13 30.60
CA ASN A 9 15.01 14.61 31.74
C ASN A 9 14.47 16.04 31.53
N LEU A 10 15.18 16.88 30.77
CA LEU A 10 14.77 18.25 30.43
C LEU A 10 13.55 18.28 29.47
N PHE A 11 13.52 17.40 28.48
CA PHE A 11 12.44 17.39 27.47
C PHE A 11 11.22 16.55 27.85
N PHE A 12 11.41 15.44 28.59
CA PHE A 12 10.34 14.45 28.82
C PHE A 12 9.92 14.31 30.29
N GLY A 13 10.52 15.09 31.19
CA GLY A 13 10.20 15.09 32.61
C GLY A 13 10.74 13.88 33.38
N LYS A 14 10.88 14.03 34.70
CA LYS A 14 11.56 13.06 35.57
C LYS A 14 10.65 11.90 36.00
N HIS A 15 10.02 11.22 35.05
CA HIS A 15 9.16 10.06 35.36
C HIS A 15 9.99 8.80 35.67
N LYS A 16 9.66 8.14 36.78
CA LYS A 16 10.37 6.96 37.30
C LYS A 16 10.15 5.78 36.34
N SER A 17 11.20 5.40 35.61
CA SER A 17 11.10 4.50 34.45
C SER A 17 10.80 3.05 34.85
N ASN A 18 9.55 2.62 34.64
CA ASN A 18 9.27 1.23 34.26
C ASN A 18 9.66 1.05 32.78
N GLY A 19 10.33 -0.05 32.44
CA GLY A 19 11.04 -0.27 31.17
C GLY A 19 10.20 -0.35 29.88
N THR A 20 8.97 0.13 29.89
CA THR A 20 8.06 0.18 28.74
C THR A 20 8.38 1.36 27.82
N MET A 21 8.76 2.52 28.37
CA MET A 21 8.85 3.77 27.60
C MET A 21 10.11 3.86 26.71
N SER A 22 11.21 3.22 27.09
CA SER A 22 12.43 3.14 26.27
C SER A 22 12.26 2.28 25.01
N LYS A 23 11.23 1.42 24.95
CA LYS A 23 10.85 0.70 23.73
C LYS A 23 10.05 1.56 22.75
N LEU A 24 9.44 2.66 23.20
CA LEU A 24 8.55 3.49 22.38
C LEU A 24 9.29 4.32 21.30
N PHE A 25 10.57 4.60 21.52
CA PHE A 25 11.39 5.47 20.65
C PHE A 25 12.58 4.76 19.98
N LYS A 26 12.74 3.45 20.17
CA LYS A 26 13.75 2.67 19.44
C LYS A 26 13.13 2.14 18.15
N LEU A 27 13.47 2.77 17.02
CA LEU A 27 13.09 2.26 15.70
C LEU A 27 13.87 0.97 15.40
N GLU A 28 13.18 -0.06 14.93
CA GLU A 28 13.81 -1.31 14.45
C GLU A 28 14.17 -1.23 12.96
N ALA A 29 13.42 -0.43 12.19
CA ALA A 29 13.67 -0.16 10.77
C ALA A 29 13.32 1.30 10.41
N PHE A 30 13.96 1.83 9.37
CA PHE A 30 13.62 3.11 8.75
C PHE A 30 12.42 2.90 7.81
N PHE A 31 11.40 3.76 7.90
CA PHE A 31 10.09 3.58 7.23
C PHE A 31 9.55 2.13 7.25
N GLY A 32 9.70 1.44 8.39
CA GLY A 32 9.20 0.07 8.61
C GLY A 32 9.93 -1.06 7.88
N CYS A 33 10.61 -0.79 6.76
CA CYS A 33 11.15 -1.83 5.86
C CYS A 33 12.62 -1.63 5.44
N LEU A 34 13.26 -0.50 5.77
CA LEU A 34 14.60 -0.16 5.32
C LEU A 34 15.65 -0.21 6.46
N PRO A 35 16.94 -0.47 6.18
CA PRO A 35 17.97 -0.45 7.21
C PRO A 35 18.12 0.93 7.85
N LEU A 36 18.26 0.99 9.18
CA LEU A 36 18.48 2.26 9.92
C LEU A 36 19.66 3.08 9.37
N ARG A 37 20.73 2.39 8.93
CA ARG A 37 21.90 3.01 8.29
C ARG A 37 21.55 3.77 6.99
N LEU A 38 20.58 3.26 6.21
CA LEU A 38 20.11 3.95 5.00
C LEU A 38 19.29 5.19 5.38
N GLY A 39 18.49 5.11 6.44
CA GLY A 39 17.77 6.27 6.99
C GLY A 39 18.71 7.38 7.48
N VAL A 40 19.79 7.01 8.16
CA VAL A 40 20.88 7.92 8.55
C VAL A 40 21.46 8.65 7.34
N VAL A 41 21.87 7.92 6.29
CA VAL A 41 22.44 8.54 5.07
C VAL A 41 21.42 9.43 4.35
N ALA A 42 20.18 8.95 4.17
CA ALA A 42 19.15 9.66 3.42
C ALA A 42 18.71 10.96 4.12
N LEU A 43 18.44 10.92 5.42
CA LEU A 43 18.04 12.11 6.18
C LEU A 43 19.19 13.12 6.29
N SER A 44 20.42 12.66 6.50
CA SER A 44 21.60 13.54 6.51
C SER A 44 21.85 14.20 5.14
N PHE A 45 21.63 13.49 4.04
CA PHE A 45 21.69 14.08 2.70
C PHE A 45 20.63 15.17 2.50
N ILE A 46 19.37 14.89 2.85
CA ILE A 46 18.27 15.86 2.76
C ILE A 46 18.59 17.11 3.57
N ILE A 47 18.99 16.96 4.84
CA ILE A 47 19.36 18.08 5.71
C ILE A 47 20.55 18.86 5.14
N MET A 48 21.59 18.18 4.65
CA MET A 48 22.76 18.82 4.05
C MET A 48 22.37 19.71 2.87
N VAL A 49 21.54 19.19 1.95
CA VAL A 49 21.09 19.94 0.76
C VAL A 49 20.16 21.10 1.14
N SER A 50 19.11 20.85 1.94
CA SER A 50 18.13 21.88 2.29
C SER A 50 18.77 23.01 3.13
N ALA A 51 19.62 22.67 4.09
CA ALA A 51 20.30 23.66 4.90
C ALA A 51 21.37 24.44 4.10
N SER A 52 22.02 23.81 3.10
CA SER A 52 22.96 24.53 2.22
C SER A 52 22.25 25.57 1.35
N ILE A 53 21.08 25.24 0.79
CA ILE A 53 20.27 26.19 0.00
C ILE A 53 19.88 27.39 0.88
N ILE A 54 19.30 27.13 2.06
CA ILE A 54 18.88 28.16 3.01
C ILE A 54 20.08 29.03 3.45
N THR A 55 21.23 28.40 3.69
CA THR A 55 22.49 29.09 4.03
C THR A 55 22.92 30.06 2.93
N VAL A 56 22.93 29.61 1.66
CA VAL A 56 23.30 30.47 0.52
C VAL A 56 22.33 31.65 0.39
N THR A 57 21.02 31.42 0.53
CA THR A 57 20.04 32.52 0.48
C THR A 57 20.21 33.53 1.62
N GLY A 58 20.46 33.05 2.85
CA GLY A 58 20.65 33.92 4.02
C GLY A 58 21.90 34.79 3.93
N TRP A 59 23.05 34.21 3.55
CA TRP A 59 24.28 34.99 3.35
C TRP A 59 24.21 35.93 2.14
N SER A 60 23.49 35.54 1.07
CA SER A 60 23.24 36.43 -0.08
C SER A 60 22.39 37.66 0.32
N GLN A 61 21.33 37.45 1.11
CA GLN A 61 20.54 38.54 1.69
C GLN A 61 21.40 39.45 2.58
N ILE A 62 22.24 38.88 3.46
CA ILE A 62 23.17 39.64 4.32
C ILE A 62 24.11 40.54 3.48
N GLN A 63 24.61 40.04 2.34
CA GLN A 63 25.48 40.83 1.46
C GLN A 63 24.74 42.03 0.82
N GLN A 64 23.46 41.87 0.47
CA GLN A 64 22.62 42.92 -0.12
C GLN A 64 22.24 44.05 0.85
N LEU A 65 22.38 43.84 2.17
CA LEU A 65 22.12 44.86 3.20
C LEU A 65 23.02 46.10 3.09
N SER A 66 24.14 45.98 2.37
CA SER A 66 25.02 47.09 2.01
C SER A 66 24.34 48.14 1.10
N ALA A 67 23.32 47.74 0.32
CA ALA A 67 22.48 48.63 -0.49
C ALA A 67 21.16 48.99 0.21
N HIS A 68 20.60 48.07 1.02
CA HIS A 68 19.28 48.22 1.65
C HIS A 68 19.33 47.85 3.14
N PRO A 69 19.59 48.81 4.04
CA PRO A 69 19.68 48.55 5.48
C PRO A 69 18.30 48.24 6.09
N ILE A 70 18.23 47.19 6.91
CA ILE A 70 17.01 46.73 7.60
C ILE A 70 17.05 47.01 9.12
N PRO A 71 15.91 47.01 9.83
CA PRO A 71 15.87 47.21 11.29
C PRO A 71 16.75 46.23 12.06
N LEU A 72 17.37 46.70 13.16
CA LEU A 72 18.36 45.94 13.95
C LEU A 72 17.84 44.59 14.45
N SER A 73 16.56 44.48 14.80
CA SER A 73 15.91 43.22 15.19
C SER A 73 15.92 42.18 14.07
N SER A 74 15.64 42.63 12.85
CA SER A 74 15.52 41.79 11.64
C SER A 74 16.90 41.47 11.07
N LEU A 75 17.87 42.38 11.22
CA LEU A 75 19.30 42.14 11.01
C LEU A 75 19.81 40.98 11.88
N VAL A 76 19.61 41.08 13.21
CA VAL A 76 20.05 40.06 14.17
C VAL A 76 19.38 38.72 13.89
N ALA A 77 18.07 38.72 13.62
CA ALA A 77 17.31 37.53 13.21
C ALA A 77 17.90 36.84 11.96
N LEU A 78 18.26 37.59 10.92
CA LEU A 78 18.83 37.06 9.67
C LEU A 78 20.23 36.45 9.86
N TYR A 79 21.08 37.08 10.69
CA TYR A 79 22.37 36.49 11.07
C TYR A 79 22.19 35.18 11.86
N PHE A 80 21.33 35.17 12.88
CA PHE A 80 21.06 33.94 13.66
C PHE A 80 20.48 32.82 12.79
N HIS A 81 19.58 33.13 11.87
CA HIS A 81 19.05 32.18 10.89
C HIS A 81 20.18 31.59 10.03
N SER A 82 20.97 32.44 9.38
CA SER A 82 22.04 32.03 8.46
C SER A 82 23.11 31.18 9.16
N ILE A 83 23.52 31.56 10.38
CA ILE A 83 24.46 30.79 11.21
C ILE A 83 23.86 29.44 11.61
N THR A 84 22.59 29.39 12.03
CA THR A 84 21.90 28.14 12.42
C THR A 84 21.89 27.14 11.27
N PHE A 85 21.50 27.56 10.07
CA PHE A 85 21.46 26.68 8.91
C PHE A 85 22.87 26.33 8.37
N THR A 86 23.87 27.22 8.53
CA THR A 86 25.28 26.90 8.21
C THR A 86 25.77 25.72 9.07
N VAL A 87 25.53 25.77 10.39
CA VAL A 87 25.87 24.67 11.30
C VAL A 87 25.10 23.39 10.92
N LEU A 88 23.81 23.51 10.60
CA LEU A 88 22.98 22.36 10.24
C LEU A 88 23.44 21.68 8.93
N ALA A 89 23.91 22.44 7.94
CA ALA A 89 24.49 21.89 6.70
C ALA A 89 25.77 21.09 6.98
N VAL A 90 26.65 21.60 7.85
CA VAL A 90 27.88 20.90 8.29
C VAL A 90 27.54 19.63 9.06
N LEU A 91 26.49 19.62 9.89
CA LEU A 91 26.03 18.41 10.57
C LEU A 91 25.35 17.41 9.62
N GLY A 92 24.66 17.88 8.58
CA GLY A 92 24.20 17.04 7.47
C GLY A 92 25.37 16.29 6.82
N LEU A 93 26.46 17.00 6.47
CA LEU A 93 27.67 16.38 5.93
C LEU A 93 28.32 15.39 6.91
N ALA A 94 28.49 15.78 8.18
CA ALA A 94 29.06 14.90 9.21
C ALA A 94 28.22 13.63 9.43
N GLY A 95 26.89 13.75 9.38
CA GLY A 95 25.96 12.62 9.47
C GLY A 95 25.99 11.71 8.24
N LEU A 96 26.14 12.28 7.03
CA LEU A 96 26.29 11.53 5.79
C LEU A 96 27.60 10.71 5.80
N ILE A 97 28.69 11.29 6.31
CA ILE A 97 29.95 10.59 6.56
C ILE A 97 29.77 9.46 7.59
N ALA A 98 29.07 9.74 8.71
CA ALA A 98 28.80 8.76 9.76
C ALA A 98 27.97 7.56 9.27
N GLY A 99 27.01 7.78 8.37
CA GLY A 99 26.23 6.70 7.75
C GLY A 99 26.99 5.93 6.67
N SER A 100 27.76 6.62 5.84
CA SER A 100 28.38 6.05 4.62
C SER A 100 29.65 5.24 4.91
N LEU A 101 30.47 5.68 5.86
CA LEU A 101 31.67 4.95 6.30
C LEU A 101 31.32 3.88 7.34
N LYS A 102 32.34 3.19 7.90
CA LYS A 102 32.20 2.45 9.17
C LYS A 102 32.54 3.43 10.31
N PRO A 103 31.56 4.04 11.00
CA PRO A 103 31.85 5.03 12.02
C PRO A 103 32.42 4.39 13.29
N ILE A 104 33.23 5.17 14.02
CA ILE A 104 33.63 4.84 15.39
C ILE A 104 32.47 5.23 16.33
N SER A 105 32.20 4.42 17.37
CA SER A 105 31.09 4.64 18.33
C SER A 105 31.05 6.07 18.89
N SER A 106 32.21 6.65 19.22
CA SER A 106 32.34 8.03 19.70
C SER A 106 31.93 9.07 18.68
N PHE A 107 32.17 8.84 17.37
CA PHE A 107 31.80 9.78 16.31
C PHE A 107 30.29 9.86 16.16
N LEU A 108 29.59 8.71 16.10
CA LEU A 108 28.12 8.66 16.11
C LEU A 108 27.53 9.38 17.34
N LEU A 109 28.11 9.15 18.52
CA LEU A 109 27.66 9.79 19.76
C LEU A 109 27.81 11.32 19.73
N ILE A 110 28.93 11.82 19.21
CA ILE A 110 29.17 13.26 19.02
C ILE A 110 28.17 13.83 17.99
N THR A 111 27.96 13.16 16.86
CA THR A 111 26.96 13.59 15.85
C THR A 111 25.55 13.66 16.43
N ILE A 112 25.12 12.68 17.25
CA ILE A 112 23.82 12.71 17.95
C ILE A 112 23.70 13.92 18.88
N VAL A 113 24.73 14.20 19.68
CA VAL A 113 24.72 15.33 20.62
C VAL A 113 24.67 16.67 19.87
N LEU A 114 25.41 16.81 18.77
CA LEU A 114 25.41 18.02 17.95
C LEU A 114 24.08 18.25 17.21
N PHE A 115 23.44 17.20 16.68
CA PHE A 115 22.08 17.30 16.13
C PHE A 115 21.05 17.68 17.21
N SER A 116 21.13 17.06 18.39
CA SER A 116 20.25 17.39 19.53
C SER A 116 20.40 18.85 19.98
N PHE A 117 21.64 19.35 20.05
CA PHE A 117 21.93 20.74 20.38
C PHE A 117 21.45 21.71 19.28
N SER A 118 21.64 21.34 18.00
CA SER A 118 21.19 22.15 16.87
C SER A 118 19.66 22.19 16.72
N LEU A 119 18.94 21.16 17.16
CA LEU A 119 17.48 21.21 17.30
C LEU A 119 17.06 22.28 18.33
N ILE A 120 17.72 22.34 19.49
CA ILE A 120 17.45 23.35 20.54
C ILE A 120 17.76 24.75 20.02
N LEU A 121 18.91 24.95 19.36
CA LEU A 121 19.26 26.23 18.73
C LEU A 121 18.28 26.62 17.61
N SER A 122 17.92 25.70 16.73
CA SER A 122 16.97 25.93 15.62
C SER A 122 15.55 26.23 16.11
N PHE A 123 15.12 25.60 17.21
CA PHE A 123 13.85 25.92 17.85
C PHE A 123 13.90 27.31 18.47
N SER A 124 14.98 27.65 19.18
CA SER A 124 15.15 28.94 19.85
C SER A 124 15.27 30.10 18.85
N SER A 125 16.10 29.95 17.80
CA SER A 125 16.28 30.97 16.77
C SER A 125 15.05 31.08 15.86
N GLY A 126 14.39 29.96 15.53
CA GLY A 126 13.14 29.98 14.78
C GLY A 126 11.98 30.58 15.55
N ALA A 127 11.84 30.30 16.85
CA ALA A 127 10.85 30.96 17.69
C ALA A 127 11.09 32.47 17.78
N PHE A 128 12.35 32.92 17.86
CA PHE A 128 12.71 34.35 17.81
C PHE A 128 12.41 34.99 16.45
N VAL A 129 12.77 34.33 15.35
CA VAL A 129 12.51 34.81 13.97
C VAL A 129 10.99 34.88 13.69
N LEU A 130 10.23 33.88 14.11
CA LEU A 130 8.76 33.91 14.01
C LEU A 130 8.17 34.99 14.92
N TYR A 131 8.68 35.17 16.15
CA TYR A 131 8.24 36.25 17.03
C TYR A 131 8.46 37.63 16.37
N THR A 132 9.63 37.93 15.83
CA THR A 132 9.88 39.22 15.15
C THR A 132 9.02 39.38 13.91
N ILE A 133 8.93 38.37 13.04
CA ILE A 133 8.08 38.38 11.84
C ILE A 133 6.60 38.65 12.17
N PHE A 134 6.07 38.11 13.27
CA PHE A 134 4.67 38.31 13.66
C PHE A 134 4.42 39.61 14.45
N HIS A 135 5.41 40.13 15.20
CA HIS A 135 5.27 41.37 15.98
C HIS A 135 5.73 42.65 15.24
N GLN A 136 6.47 42.54 14.14
CA GLN A 136 6.79 43.67 13.28
C GLN A 136 5.50 44.26 12.70
N LYS A 137 5.33 45.59 12.82
CA LYS A 137 4.11 46.31 12.42
C LYS A 137 3.91 46.22 10.90
N SER A 138 3.13 45.23 10.47
CA SER A 138 2.83 44.99 9.04
C SER A 138 2.44 46.24 8.26
N GLN A 139 1.74 47.19 8.89
CA GLN A 139 1.36 48.45 8.26
C GLN A 139 2.57 49.28 7.81
N GLU A 140 3.61 49.40 8.65
CA GLU A 140 4.80 50.21 8.33
C GLU A 140 5.61 49.63 7.16
N ASP A 141 5.56 48.30 6.98
CA ASP A 141 6.22 47.63 5.85
C ASP A 141 5.34 47.60 4.59
N ILE A 142 4.01 47.57 4.74
CA ILE A 142 3.06 47.82 3.64
C ILE A 142 3.21 49.26 3.12
N ASP A 143 3.29 50.24 4.01
CA ASP A 143 3.41 51.65 3.66
C ASP A 143 4.75 51.95 2.97
N LYS A 144 5.84 51.24 3.34
CA LYS A 144 7.12 51.25 2.60
C LYS A 144 7.02 50.54 1.24
N CYS A 145 6.31 49.42 1.17
CA CYS A 145 6.09 48.67 -0.08
C CYS A 145 5.25 49.47 -1.10
N LEU A 146 4.38 50.37 -0.62
CA LEU A 146 3.59 51.31 -1.40
C LEU A 146 4.30 52.66 -1.68
N HIS A 147 5.50 52.89 -1.14
CA HIS A 147 6.09 54.23 -1.13
C HIS A 147 6.59 54.67 -2.51
N GLY A 148 5.80 55.54 -3.16
CA GLY A 148 6.05 56.01 -4.53
C GLY A 148 5.19 55.34 -5.61
N VAL A 149 4.20 54.53 -5.22
CA VAL A 149 3.25 53.87 -6.14
C VAL A 149 1.87 54.52 -6.00
N GLU A 150 1.48 55.36 -6.95
CA GLU A 150 0.14 55.95 -6.94
C GLU A 150 -0.92 54.97 -7.48
N ASN A 151 -1.90 54.64 -6.63
CA ASN A 151 -3.18 54.02 -6.97
C ASN A 151 -3.20 52.68 -7.72
N ASP A 152 -2.08 51.96 -7.84
CA ASP A 152 -2.12 50.59 -8.36
C ASP A 152 -2.71 49.59 -7.33
N SER A 153 -3.89 49.08 -7.67
CA SER A 153 -4.57 48.02 -6.92
C SER A 153 -3.82 46.69 -6.91
N LEU A 154 -3.06 46.37 -7.97
CA LEU A 154 -2.31 45.12 -8.08
C LEU A 154 -1.12 45.12 -7.13
N THR A 155 -0.27 46.15 -7.17
CA THR A 155 0.84 46.34 -6.21
C THR A 155 0.32 46.39 -4.77
N THR A 156 -0.82 47.04 -4.52
CA THR A 156 -1.44 47.05 -3.19
C THR A 156 -1.85 45.65 -2.71
N LEU A 157 -2.36 44.81 -3.62
CA LEU A 157 -2.71 43.41 -3.34
C LEU A 157 -1.45 42.55 -3.13
N VAL A 158 -0.43 42.73 -3.96
CA VAL A 158 0.87 42.02 -3.89
C VAL A 158 1.61 42.34 -2.59
N CYS A 159 1.71 43.61 -2.18
CA CYS A 159 2.32 44.00 -0.91
C CYS A 159 1.61 43.35 0.29
N LYS A 160 0.27 43.37 0.33
CA LYS A 160 -0.51 42.82 1.45
C LYS A 160 -0.49 41.29 1.48
N ASN A 161 -0.75 40.64 0.35
CA ASN A 161 -0.79 39.19 0.28
C ASN A 161 0.62 38.57 0.37
N GLY A 162 1.63 39.20 -0.22
CA GLY A 162 3.03 38.76 -0.15
C GLY A 162 3.53 38.68 1.28
N ILE A 163 3.25 39.69 2.13
CA ILE A 163 3.60 39.66 3.56
C ILE A 163 2.86 38.51 4.28
N ALA A 164 1.59 38.26 3.98
CA ALA A 164 0.84 37.15 4.57
C ALA A 164 1.40 35.76 4.14
N ILE A 165 1.74 35.61 2.87
CA ILE A 165 2.35 34.40 2.30
C ILE A 165 3.71 34.14 2.93
N ILE A 166 4.58 35.16 3.03
CA ILE A 166 5.90 35.05 3.68
C ILE A 166 5.75 34.60 5.15
N LYS A 167 4.76 35.12 5.89
CA LYS A 167 4.46 34.68 7.26
C LYS A 167 4.05 33.21 7.33
N GLY A 168 3.19 32.74 6.42
CA GLY A 168 2.79 31.33 6.35
C GLY A 168 3.95 30.39 5.96
N VAL A 169 4.71 30.76 4.93
CA VAL A 169 5.87 30.00 4.43
C VAL A 169 6.96 29.89 5.50
N ALA A 170 7.25 30.95 6.24
CA ALA A 170 8.22 30.91 7.33
C ALA A 170 7.82 29.91 8.43
N VAL A 171 6.54 29.90 8.85
CA VAL A 171 6.01 28.92 9.82
C VAL A 171 6.15 27.50 9.30
N ALA A 172 5.77 27.25 8.04
CA ALA A 172 5.88 25.92 7.43
C ALA A 172 7.33 25.42 7.35
N ILE A 173 8.27 26.26 6.91
CA ILE A 173 9.69 25.92 6.82
C ILE A 173 10.25 25.54 8.19
N TYR A 174 9.95 26.31 9.25
CA TYR A 174 10.44 26.01 10.60
C TYR A 174 9.83 24.73 11.17
N LEU A 175 8.51 24.54 11.08
CA LEU A 175 7.84 23.33 11.57
C LEU A 175 8.37 22.05 10.88
N VAL A 176 8.50 22.07 9.55
CA VAL A 176 9.06 20.95 8.78
C VAL A 176 10.53 20.72 9.14
N SER A 177 11.34 21.78 9.26
CA SER A 177 12.75 21.68 9.65
C SER A 177 12.90 21.02 11.02
N TRP A 178 12.15 21.47 12.04
CA TRP A 178 12.20 20.89 13.38
C TRP A 178 11.75 19.42 13.40
N ALA A 179 10.69 19.08 12.66
CA ALA A 179 10.22 17.70 12.54
C ALA A 179 11.28 16.78 11.89
N VAL A 180 11.93 17.24 10.80
CA VAL A 180 12.99 16.49 10.11
C VAL A 180 14.23 16.33 10.99
N ILE A 181 14.67 17.37 11.69
CA ILE A 181 15.84 17.31 12.60
C ILE A 181 15.54 16.40 13.80
N ALA A 182 14.35 16.48 14.40
CA ALA A 182 13.94 15.61 15.50
C ALA A 182 13.86 14.13 15.06
N TYR A 183 13.22 13.85 13.92
CA TYR A 183 13.14 12.49 13.37
C TYR A 183 14.52 11.94 13.02
N THR A 184 15.40 12.75 12.44
CA THR A 184 16.81 12.39 12.18
C THR A 184 17.52 12.02 13.47
N THR A 185 17.34 12.79 14.55
CA THR A 185 17.94 12.51 15.86
C THR A 185 17.47 11.17 16.43
N ILE A 186 16.18 10.82 16.28
CA ILE A 186 15.61 9.52 16.69
C ILE A 186 16.18 8.36 15.84
N VAL A 187 16.32 8.55 14.53
CA VAL A 187 16.89 7.54 13.61
C VAL A 187 18.38 7.31 13.90
N PHE A 188 19.15 8.37 14.15
CA PHE A 188 20.55 8.29 14.58
C PHE A 188 20.70 7.59 15.94
N TYR A 189 19.86 7.93 16.93
CA TYR A 189 19.87 7.27 18.23
C TYR A 189 19.56 5.77 18.12
N SER A 190 18.56 5.42 17.31
CA SER A 190 18.18 4.02 17.04
C SER A 190 19.32 3.26 16.34
N TYR A 191 19.98 3.88 15.35
CA TYR A 191 21.15 3.31 14.68
C TYR A 191 22.36 3.14 15.63
N TYR A 192 22.62 4.11 16.51
CA TYR A 192 23.68 3.99 17.52
C TYR A 192 23.40 2.87 18.53
N ALA A 193 22.14 2.71 18.96
CA ALA A 193 21.74 1.62 19.85
C ALA A 193 21.90 0.24 19.19
N ASP A 194 21.55 0.11 17.90
CA ASP A 194 21.79 -1.09 17.10
C ASP A 194 23.29 -1.38 16.93
N PHE A 195 24.06 -0.37 16.49
CA PHE A 195 25.51 -0.45 16.30
C PHE A 195 26.23 -0.91 17.59
N LYS A 196 25.92 -0.27 18.73
CA LYS A 196 26.49 -0.62 20.03
C LYS A 196 26.12 -2.04 20.49
N SER A 197 24.92 -2.54 20.13
CA SER A 197 24.54 -3.93 20.43
C SER A 197 25.33 -4.97 19.61
N LYS A 198 25.82 -4.57 18.43
CA LYS A 198 26.58 -5.43 17.50
C LYS A 198 28.09 -5.33 17.68
N THR A 199 28.59 -4.40 18.49
CA THR A 199 30.01 -4.26 18.85
C THR A 199 30.20 -4.18 20.37
N PRO A 200 30.06 -5.31 21.11
CA PRO A 200 30.47 -5.38 22.50
C PRO A 200 31.98 -5.14 22.63
N ILE A 201 32.40 -4.40 23.65
CA ILE A 201 33.82 -4.09 23.88
C ILE A 201 34.46 -5.25 24.62
N THR A 202 35.09 -6.16 23.88
CA THR A 202 36.01 -7.16 24.45
C THR A 202 37.31 -6.49 24.88
N PHE A 203 37.34 -5.98 26.11
CA PHE A 203 38.60 -5.78 26.83
C PHE A 203 39.22 -7.14 27.12
N ALA A 204 40.16 -7.55 26.27
CA ALA A 204 41.04 -8.67 26.57
C ALA A 204 42.02 -8.22 27.67
N MET A 205 41.82 -8.73 28.89
CA MET A 205 42.95 -8.93 29.79
C MET A 205 43.61 -10.25 29.39
N ASP A 206 44.82 -10.15 28.85
CA ASP A 206 45.63 -11.30 28.51
C ASP A 206 46.33 -11.84 29.76
N SER A 207 46.20 -13.15 30.00
CA SER A 207 46.93 -13.87 31.04
C SER A 207 47.15 -15.34 30.63
N SER A 208 47.75 -15.56 29.45
CA SER A 208 48.08 -16.90 28.96
C SER A 208 49.27 -17.53 29.72
N THR A 209 49.05 -18.05 30.93
CA THR A 209 50.08 -18.77 31.71
C THR A 209 49.53 -19.97 32.48
N VAL A 210 50.29 -21.08 32.44
CA VAL A 210 50.13 -22.34 33.21
C VAL A 210 48.95 -23.26 32.76
N PRO A 211 49.15 -24.60 32.66
CA PRO A 211 48.16 -25.53 32.09
C PRO A 211 47.26 -26.23 33.13
N LYS A 212 46.42 -27.13 32.62
CA LYS A 212 45.50 -28.07 33.30
C LYS A 212 46.04 -28.65 34.63
N ASP A 213 45.14 -28.88 35.60
CA ASP A 213 44.50 -30.20 35.80
C ASP A 213 43.40 -30.15 36.89
N GLU A 214 42.74 -31.30 37.09
CA GLU A 214 42.06 -31.76 38.31
C GLU A 214 40.68 -31.24 38.82
N TYR A 215 39.81 -32.25 39.04
CA TYR A 215 38.97 -32.51 40.23
C TYR A 215 37.63 -31.78 40.52
N SER A 216 36.54 -32.57 40.31
CA SER A 216 35.36 -32.74 41.18
C SER A 216 34.30 -31.63 41.34
N ASP A 217 33.05 -32.08 41.49
CA ASP A 217 32.00 -31.39 42.22
C ASP A 217 32.46 -31.05 43.66
N GLN A 218 32.05 -29.91 44.21
CA GLN A 218 31.09 -29.87 45.33
C GLN A 218 30.84 -28.44 45.91
N ILE A 219 29.80 -28.37 46.76
CA ILE A 219 29.52 -27.35 47.79
C ILE A 219 29.11 -25.95 47.30
N SER A 220 27.82 -25.68 47.47
CA SER A 220 27.25 -24.36 47.66
C SER A 220 27.66 -23.77 49.02
N VAL A 221 28.16 -22.54 49.05
CA VAL A 221 28.42 -21.79 50.29
C VAL A 221 27.33 -20.71 50.49
N THR A 222 26.78 -20.64 51.69
CA THR A 222 25.75 -19.65 52.08
C THR A 222 26.37 -18.55 52.93
N THR A 223 26.04 -17.28 52.66
CA THR A 223 26.26 -16.17 53.60
C THR A 223 25.03 -15.26 53.66
N MET A 224 24.48 -15.15 54.87
CA MET A 224 23.56 -14.12 55.37
C MET A 224 24.32 -12.78 55.56
N ASP A 225 23.72 -11.61 55.80
CA ASP A 225 22.36 -11.19 56.21
C ASP A 225 22.07 -9.77 55.58
N PHE A 226 21.00 -8.99 55.79
CA PHE A 226 20.34 -8.62 57.06
C PHE A 226 18.99 -7.87 56.82
N LYS A 227 17.94 -8.22 57.59
CA LYS A 227 16.70 -7.43 57.91
C LYS A 227 15.64 -7.10 56.82
N ASP A 228 14.36 -6.86 57.16
CA ASP A 228 13.72 -6.72 58.51
C ASP A 228 12.29 -7.31 58.62
N SER A 229 11.91 -7.67 59.86
CA SER A 229 10.55 -7.85 60.43
C SER A 229 9.50 -8.86 59.90
N SER A 230 9.10 -9.75 60.84
CA SER A 230 7.74 -10.29 61.12
C SER A 230 7.24 -11.60 60.48
N THR A 231 6.43 -12.47 61.15
CA THR A 231 6.22 -12.78 62.60
C THR A 231 5.44 -14.11 62.72
N THR A 232 6.03 -15.17 63.31
CA THR A 232 5.40 -16.47 63.70
C THR A 232 4.79 -17.35 62.56
N ARG A 233 4.57 -18.67 62.70
CA ARG A 233 4.48 -19.57 63.89
C ARG A 233 4.84 -21.05 63.55
N SER A 234 5.44 -21.78 64.51
CA SER A 234 5.36 -23.26 64.78
C SER A 234 5.35 -24.29 63.61
N LEU A 235 6.35 -25.17 63.44
CA LEU A 235 6.56 -26.49 64.13
C LEU A 235 5.50 -27.57 63.74
N THR A 236 5.79 -28.86 63.43
CA THR A 236 7.02 -29.71 63.54
C THR A 236 6.95 -30.92 62.55
N PRO A 237 8.07 -31.55 62.16
CA PRO A 237 8.11 -32.81 61.37
C PRO A 237 8.49 -34.05 62.21
N ASN A 238 8.35 -35.29 61.68
CA ASN A 238 9.34 -36.37 61.91
C ASN A 238 9.18 -37.70 61.13
N SER A 239 10.27 -38.48 61.14
CA SER A 239 10.46 -39.91 60.77
C SER A 239 10.38 -40.32 59.29
N LEU A 240 11.22 -41.17 58.66
CA LEU A 240 12.39 -42.04 58.97
C LEU A 240 12.12 -43.56 58.76
N ILE A 241 12.78 -44.18 57.76
CA ILE A 241 13.72 -45.34 57.88
C ILE A 241 14.11 -45.90 56.47
N PRO A 242 15.39 -46.28 56.22
CA PRO A 242 15.87 -46.85 54.94
C PRO A 242 16.42 -48.30 55.07
N ASN A 243 17.31 -48.75 54.14
CA ASN A 243 18.04 -50.05 54.03
C ASN A 243 17.22 -51.22 53.42
N ARG A 244 17.74 -52.28 52.77
CA ARG A 244 19.11 -52.87 52.47
C ARG A 244 18.91 -53.84 51.25
N ARG A 245 19.88 -54.38 50.46
CA ARG A 245 21.34 -54.26 50.20
C ARG A 245 21.62 -54.96 48.83
N PRO A 246 22.79 -54.83 48.15
CA PRO A 246 23.09 -55.45 46.84
C PRO A 246 23.96 -56.73 46.95
N LEU A 247 24.31 -57.35 45.81
CA LEU A 247 25.47 -58.25 45.65
C LEU A 247 26.05 -58.17 44.21
N THR A 248 27.29 -58.66 44.03
CA THR A 248 28.21 -58.43 42.89
C THR A 248 29.05 -59.73 42.65
N PRO A 249 30.31 -59.76 42.12
CA PRO A 249 31.02 -59.02 41.05
C PRO A 249 31.75 -59.95 40.01
N GLY A 250 32.45 -59.35 39.02
CA GLY A 250 33.69 -59.92 38.42
C GLY A 250 33.71 -60.10 36.88
N GLY A 251 34.80 -59.80 36.15
CA GLY A 251 36.05 -59.12 36.52
C GLY A 251 37.16 -59.23 35.45
N SER A 252 38.15 -58.32 35.46
CA SER A 252 39.39 -58.27 34.61
C SER A 252 39.22 -58.04 33.08
N SER A 253 40.14 -57.43 32.31
CA SER A 253 41.26 -56.50 32.65
C SER A 253 41.94 -55.83 31.42
N HIS A 254 42.56 -54.67 31.65
CA HIS A 254 43.87 -54.18 31.11
C HIS A 254 44.09 -53.49 29.73
N TRP A 255 44.72 -52.30 29.83
CA TRP A 255 45.82 -51.71 29.03
C TRP A 255 45.58 -51.06 27.63
N LYS A 256 46.64 -50.41 27.14
CA LYS A 256 46.72 -49.36 26.08
C LYS A 256 48.03 -49.51 25.27
N PHE A 257 48.17 -48.71 24.19
CA PHE A 257 49.39 -48.48 23.37
C PHE A 257 49.70 -49.56 22.28
N PRO A 258 50.62 -49.34 21.30
CA PRO A 258 50.31 -48.53 20.12
C PRO A 258 50.88 -49.07 18.76
N SER A 259 50.61 -48.32 17.68
CA SER A 259 51.44 -48.16 16.46
C SER A 259 51.96 -49.38 15.66
N THR A 260 51.58 -49.46 14.38
CA THR A 260 52.26 -50.12 13.24
C THR A 260 51.38 -49.88 11.99
N SER A 261 51.80 -49.94 10.72
CA SER A 261 53.08 -49.69 10.01
C SER A 261 52.85 -49.95 8.51
N SER A 262 53.79 -49.60 7.61
CA SER A 262 53.90 -50.15 6.23
C SER A 262 52.80 -49.69 5.22
N SER A 263 53.00 -49.58 3.89
CA SER A 263 54.21 -49.56 3.05
C SER A 263 53.90 -48.83 1.71
N ILE A 264 54.86 -48.17 1.02
CA ILE A 264 55.54 -48.62 -0.25
C ILE A 264 54.55 -48.93 -1.40
N ARG A 265 54.64 -48.43 -2.66
CA ARG A 265 55.45 -47.42 -3.40
C ARG A 265 54.66 -47.20 -4.76
N THR A 266 55.03 -46.69 -5.95
CA THR A 266 56.28 -46.31 -6.67
C THR A 266 55.95 -45.39 -7.87
N GLN A 267 56.56 -44.20 -7.94
CA GLN A 267 57.29 -43.57 -9.09
C GLN A 267 56.62 -43.46 -10.51
N ASP A 268 56.87 -42.43 -11.35
CA ASP A 268 57.72 -41.23 -11.16
C ASP A 268 57.47 -40.03 -12.13
N ILE A 269 57.88 -38.84 -11.66
CA ILE A 269 58.58 -37.71 -12.34
C ILE A 269 58.09 -37.27 -13.74
N SER A 270 57.59 -36.03 -13.91
CA SER A 270 58.48 -34.87 -14.17
C SER A 270 57.84 -33.48 -13.93
N ASN A 271 58.72 -32.47 -13.77
CA ASN A 271 58.48 -31.02 -13.54
C ASN A 271 59.31 -30.25 -14.64
N PRO A 272 59.30 -28.90 -14.82
CA PRO A 272 58.81 -27.82 -13.94
C PRO A 272 58.07 -26.65 -14.65
N ARG A 273 57.94 -25.51 -13.93
CA ARG A 273 57.51 -24.14 -14.33
C ARG A 273 58.63 -23.43 -15.18
N PRO A 274 58.59 -22.11 -15.60
CA PRO A 274 57.69 -21.00 -15.20
C PRO A 274 57.36 -19.83 -16.20
N LEU A 275 56.54 -18.87 -15.70
CA LEU A 275 56.55 -17.39 -15.90
C LEU A 275 56.71 -16.73 -17.30
N MET A 276 55.77 -15.81 -17.63
CA MET A 276 56.02 -14.34 -17.73
C MET A 276 54.73 -13.52 -18.00
N MET A 277 54.82 -12.18 -17.92
CA MET A 277 53.75 -11.19 -18.17
C MET A 277 53.80 -10.64 -19.61
N TYR A 278 52.69 -10.11 -20.15
CA TYR A 278 52.54 -8.66 -20.44
C TYR A 278 51.10 -8.25 -20.83
N ASN A 279 50.93 -6.98 -21.23
CA ASN A 279 49.67 -6.20 -21.30
C ASN A 279 49.03 -6.08 -22.69
N SER A 280 47.79 -5.55 -22.68
CA SER A 280 47.18 -4.58 -23.62
C SER A 280 46.37 -5.04 -24.85
N ALA A 281 45.16 -4.46 -24.91
CA ALA A 281 44.44 -3.84 -26.04
C ALA A 281 44.22 -4.57 -27.40
N GLY A 282 43.00 -4.46 -27.93
CA GLY A 282 42.72 -4.73 -29.35
C GLY A 282 41.29 -5.25 -29.65
N ALA A 283 40.48 -4.41 -30.29
CA ALA A 283 39.34 -4.77 -31.14
C ALA A 283 39.49 -3.98 -32.47
N PRO A 284 38.67 -4.15 -33.54
CA PRO A 284 37.53 -5.05 -33.75
C PRO A 284 37.60 -5.85 -35.09
N GLY A 285 36.51 -6.52 -35.50
CA GLY A 285 36.30 -7.11 -36.84
C GLY A 285 35.46 -8.40 -36.75
N VAL A 286 34.25 -8.62 -37.30
CA VAL A 286 33.50 -8.21 -38.53
C VAL A 286 33.38 -9.37 -39.55
N ASN A 287 32.13 -9.81 -39.76
CA ASN A 287 31.53 -10.55 -40.89
C ASN A 287 32.19 -11.81 -41.49
N THR A 288 31.50 -12.96 -41.35
CA THR A 288 30.96 -13.86 -42.41
C THR A 288 30.35 -15.09 -41.73
N GLY A 289 29.47 -15.92 -42.31
CA GLY A 289 28.85 -15.96 -43.63
C GLY A 289 28.41 -17.42 -43.95
N TYR A 290 27.38 -17.62 -44.79
CA TYR A 290 26.79 -18.93 -45.19
C TYR A 290 26.06 -19.72 -44.06
N ALA A 291 24.88 -20.34 -44.20
CA ALA A 291 24.00 -20.77 -45.31
C ALA A 291 24.20 -22.21 -45.86
N PHE A 292 23.07 -22.83 -46.31
CA PHE A 292 22.89 -24.21 -46.82
C PHE A 292 22.99 -25.35 -45.77
N SER A 293 22.28 -26.49 -45.85
CA SER A 293 21.01 -26.84 -46.55
C SER A 293 20.43 -28.19 -46.05
N THR A 294 19.14 -28.45 -46.33
CA THR A 294 18.44 -29.74 -46.60
C THR A 294 19.20 -31.07 -46.39
N VAL A 295 18.62 -32.15 -45.84
CA VAL A 295 17.55 -33.00 -46.46
C VAL A 295 16.86 -33.88 -45.38
N ASP A 296 15.68 -34.40 -45.70
CA ASP A 296 14.83 -35.30 -44.91
C ASP A 296 15.49 -36.58 -44.35
N ASN A 297 14.96 -37.09 -43.24
CA ASN A 297 14.29 -38.39 -43.27
C ASN A 297 13.34 -38.62 -42.08
N SER A 298 12.30 -39.42 -42.31
CA SER A 298 11.31 -39.81 -41.29
C SER A 298 11.72 -41.09 -40.56
N PHE A 299 11.68 -41.12 -39.23
CA PHE A 299 11.29 -42.31 -38.46
C PHE A 299 10.86 -41.92 -37.04
N GLY A 300 10.02 -42.74 -36.39
CA GLY A 300 9.28 -42.35 -35.19
C GLY A 300 9.98 -42.58 -33.84
N MET A 301 9.78 -41.63 -32.93
CA MET A 301 9.77 -41.74 -31.46
C MET A 301 8.62 -40.83 -30.98
N GLY A 302 7.99 -40.99 -29.82
CA GLY A 302 8.45 -41.53 -28.54
C GLY A 302 8.22 -40.43 -27.50
N GLU A 303 7.65 -40.74 -26.33
CA GLU A 303 7.28 -39.71 -25.35
C GLU A 303 8.52 -38.96 -24.85
N MET A 304 8.60 -37.65 -25.13
CA MET A 304 9.66 -36.79 -24.59
C MET A 304 9.05 -35.61 -23.84
N ARG A 305 9.05 -35.74 -22.51
CA ARG A 305 8.79 -34.65 -21.56
C ARG A 305 9.82 -33.55 -21.80
N THR A 306 9.40 -32.40 -22.32
CA THR A 306 10.23 -31.19 -22.35
C THR A 306 9.97 -30.34 -21.12
N GLU A 307 10.95 -30.32 -20.22
CA GLU A 307 11.15 -29.19 -19.31
C GLU A 307 11.51 -27.95 -20.16
N MET A 308 10.89 -26.81 -19.88
CA MET A 308 11.32 -25.52 -20.38
C MET A 308 11.63 -24.62 -19.18
N ASP A 309 12.93 -24.43 -18.93
CA ASP A 309 13.42 -23.62 -17.81
C ASP A 309 12.93 -22.18 -17.85
N GLY A 310 12.49 -21.68 -16.71
CA GLY A 310 12.09 -20.29 -16.53
C GLY A 310 13.30 -19.36 -16.35
N SER A 311 13.86 -18.82 -17.44
CA SER A 311 14.95 -17.83 -17.36
C SER A 311 14.90 -16.75 -18.46
N SER A 312 13.78 -16.01 -18.55
CA SER A 312 13.71 -14.79 -19.39
C SER A 312 12.87 -13.64 -18.82
N HIS A 313 11.89 -13.92 -17.94
CA HIS A 313 10.97 -12.88 -17.43
C HIS A 313 11.61 -11.83 -16.51
N GLY A 314 12.83 -12.03 -16.00
CA GLY A 314 13.53 -11.02 -15.19
C GLY A 314 13.95 -9.77 -15.97
N ALA A 315 14.39 -9.92 -17.23
CA ALA A 315 15.03 -8.82 -17.99
C ALA A 315 14.05 -7.76 -18.53
N GLN A 316 12.79 -8.12 -18.75
CA GLN A 316 11.76 -7.20 -19.26
C GLN A 316 11.14 -6.30 -18.17
N ALA A 317 11.26 -6.68 -16.89
CA ALA A 317 10.69 -5.90 -15.79
C ALA A 317 11.52 -4.67 -15.42
N GLU A 318 12.86 -4.75 -15.44
CA GLU A 318 13.74 -3.62 -15.07
C GLU A 318 13.90 -2.56 -16.18
N THR A 319 13.64 -2.93 -17.44
CA THR A 319 13.82 -2.04 -18.60
C THR A 319 12.66 -1.08 -18.78
N LEU A 320 11.42 -1.53 -18.54
CA LEU A 320 10.22 -0.71 -18.66
C LEU A 320 10.26 0.61 -17.86
N PRO A 321 10.52 0.64 -16.53
CA PRO A 321 10.52 1.89 -15.77
C PRO A 321 11.62 2.86 -16.21
N ARG A 322 12.78 2.36 -16.66
CA ARG A 322 13.86 3.21 -17.20
C ARG A 322 13.45 3.86 -18.52
N VAL A 323 12.86 3.10 -19.44
CA VAL A 323 12.35 3.64 -20.71
C VAL A 323 11.20 4.62 -20.46
N THR A 324 10.27 4.35 -19.55
CA THR A 324 9.17 5.27 -19.22
C THR A 324 9.69 6.58 -18.59
N VAL A 325 10.64 6.52 -17.65
CA VAL A 325 11.24 7.74 -17.08
C VAL A 325 12.00 8.54 -18.14
N ILE A 326 12.77 7.88 -19.01
CA ILE A 326 13.47 8.55 -20.13
C ILE A 326 12.45 9.18 -21.09
N LEU A 327 11.36 8.50 -21.43
CA LEU A 327 10.32 9.03 -22.32
C LEU A 327 9.61 10.24 -21.69
N VAL A 328 9.27 10.18 -20.39
CA VAL A 328 8.66 11.31 -19.65
C VAL A 328 9.62 12.50 -19.57
N VAL A 329 10.90 12.27 -19.28
CA VAL A 329 11.92 13.32 -19.26
C VAL A 329 12.11 13.93 -20.65
N LEU A 330 12.15 13.13 -21.71
CA LEU A 330 12.22 13.63 -23.09
C LEU A 330 10.97 14.44 -23.48
N LEU A 331 9.77 13.99 -23.11
CA LEU A 331 8.52 14.73 -23.35
C LEU A 331 8.50 16.07 -22.60
N LEU A 332 8.93 16.09 -21.33
CA LEU A 332 9.06 17.33 -20.55
C LEU A 332 10.11 18.29 -21.15
N ILE A 333 11.21 17.77 -21.71
CA ILE A 333 12.21 18.56 -22.45
C ILE A 333 11.63 19.11 -23.77
N THR A 334 10.72 18.41 -24.45
CA THR A 334 10.06 18.96 -25.65
C THR A 334 9.08 20.11 -25.35
N SER A 335 8.52 20.19 -24.15
CA SER A 335 7.68 21.34 -23.73
C SER A 335 8.48 22.63 -23.50
N SER A 336 9.78 22.57 -23.18
CA SER A 336 10.63 23.77 -22.97
C SER A 336 11.11 24.46 -24.26
N LEU A 337 10.46 24.19 -25.40
CA LEU A 337 10.77 24.77 -26.72
C LEU A 337 9.56 25.47 -27.37
N ALA A 338 8.46 25.66 -26.63
CA ALA A 338 7.26 26.32 -27.12
C ALA A 338 7.09 27.73 -26.53
N SER A 339 6.49 28.63 -27.31
CA SER A 339 6.45 30.08 -27.06
C SER A 339 5.13 30.72 -27.50
N THR A 340 4.05 29.94 -27.56
CA THR A 340 2.73 30.45 -27.94
C THR A 340 2.13 31.24 -26.78
N ASP A 341 1.79 32.51 -27.01
CA ASP A 341 0.97 33.35 -26.13
C ASP A 341 -0.37 33.58 -26.85
N PHE A 342 -1.46 33.00 -26.35
CA PHE A 342 -2.77 33.15 -26.99
C PHE A 342 -3.33 34.56 -26.89
N GLN A 343 -3.03 35.31 -25.83
CA GLN A 343 -3.49 36.68 -25.68
C GLN A 343 -2.78 37.61 -26.67
N GLN A 344 -1.47 37.42 -26.90
CA GLN A 344 -0.74 38.12 -27.95
C GLN A 344 -1.24 37.72 -29.34
N CYS A 345 -1.44 36.43 -29.59
CA CYS A 345 -2.01 35.95 -30.85
C CYS A 345 -3.37 36.61 -31.17
N LEU A 346 -4.26 36.73 -30.18
CA LEU A 346 -5.55 37.42 -30.35
C LEU A 346 -5.37 38.93 -30.56
N ARG A 347 -4.43 39.59 -29.88
CA ARG A 347 -4.10 41.02 -30.08
C ARG A 347 -3.59 41.28 -31.51
N ASP A 348 -2.68 40.45 -32.00
CA ASP A 348 -2.12 40.58 -33.35
C ASP A 348 -3.15 40.27 -34.46
N LEU A 349 -4.08 39.35 -34.22
CA LEU A 349 -5.22 39.14 -35.12
C LEU A 349 -6.16 40.36 -35.07
N LYS A 350 -6.55 40.86 -33.90
CA LYS A 350 -7.39 42.08 -33.72
C LYS A 350 -6.77 43.31 -34.40
N ALA A 351 -5.44 43.41 -34.47
CA ALA A 351 -4.72 44.47 -35.19
C ALA A 351 -4.75 44.33 -36.73
N GLY A 352 -5.28 43.23 -37.28
CA GLY A 352 -5.36 42.95 -38.71
C GLY A 352 -4.10 42.36 -39.34
N ASN A 353 -3.03 42.11 -38.56
CA ASN A 353 -1.70 41.74 -39.05
C ASN A 353 -1.68 40.44 -39.89
N ASN A 354 -2.70 39.58 -39.76
CA ASN A 354 -2.75 38.25 -40.39
C ASN A 354 -4.00 37.98 -41.27
N GLY A 355 -4.81 39.03 -41.51
CA GLY A 355 -6.06 38.98 -42.27
C GLY A 355 -7.29 39.41 -41.45
N THR A 356 -8.44 39.53 -42.12
CA THR A 356 -9.72 40.01 -41.55
C THR A 356 -10.77 38.90 -41.38
N GLU A 357 -10.37 37.64 -41.46
CA GLU A 357 -11.27 36.47 -41.51
C GLU A 357 -11.01 35.49 -40.35
N GLY A 358 -12.00 34.64 -40.07
CA GLY A 358 -11.89 33.55 -39.10
C GLY A 358 -11.90 33.98 -37.62
N GLY A 359 -12.21 35.24 -37.32
CA GLY A 359 -12.59 35.72 -35.99
C GLY A 359 -13.92 35.12 -35.53
N ARG A 360 -14.04 34.77 -34.25
CA ARG A 360 -15.19 34.06 -33.67
C ARG A 360 -15.64 34.70 -32.35
N ASP A 361 -16.90 34.49 -31.98
CA ASP A 361 -17.39 34.71 -30.62
C ASP A 361 -17.25 33.43 -29.76
N ASN A 362 -17.57 33.54 -28.47
CA ASN A 362 -17.41 32.41 -27.53
C ASN A 362 -18.44 31.28 -27.73
N ARG A 363 -19.29 31.39 -28.77
CA ARG A 363 -20.26 30.39 -29.23
C ARG A 363 -19.88 29.80 -30.60
N GLY A 364 -18.71 30.17 -31.14
CA GLY A 364 -18.21 29.69 -32.43
C GLY A 364 -18.82 30.38 -33.64
N LYS A 365 -19.61 31.45 -33.44
CA LYS A 365 -20.17 32.22 -34.54
C LYS A 365 -19.12 33.18 -35.09
N GLU A 366 -19.09 33.35 -36.41
CA GLU A 366 -18.25 34.35 -37.08
C GLU A 366 -18.63 35.78 -36.69
N VAL A 367 -17.60 36.57 -36.43
CA VAL A 367 -17.67 38.01 -36.13
C VAL A 367 -16.50 38.72 -36.81
N ASP A 368 -16.65 40.02 -37.03
CA ASP A 368 -15.54 40.88 -37.43
C ASP A 368 -14.36 40.75 -36.45
N VAL A 369 -13.15 40.65 -37.00
CA VAL A 369 -11.91 40.33 -36.28
C VAL A 369 -11.60 41.34 -35.17
N ALA A 370 -11.92 42.63 -35.36
CA ALA A 370 -11.77 43.65 -34.31
C ALA A 370 -12.62 43.35 -33.06
N ASN A 371 -13.71 42.60 -33.21
CA ASN A 371 -14.67 42.24 -32.16
C ASN A 371 -14.57 40.77 -31.70
N ALA A 372 -13.57 40.03 -32.21
CA ALA A 372 -13.38 38.61 -31.89
C ALA A 372 -13.03 38.39 -30.41
N THR A 373 -13.63 37.38 -29.79
CA THR A 373 -13.23 36.89 -28.45
C THR A 373 -12.74 35.43 -28.48
N ALA A 374 -12.86 34.81 -29.65
CA ALA A 374 -12.35 33.50 -30.01
C ALA A 374 -11.79 33.54 -31.44
N ILE A 375 -11.07 32.49 -31.84
CA ILE A 375 -10.51 32.36 -33.19
C ILE A 375 -10.76 30.96 -33.74
N SER A 376 -11.03 30.84 -35.04
CA SER A 376 -11.16 29.52 -35.70
C SER A 376 -9.85 28.72 -35.62
N TYR A 377 -9.94 27.39 -35.61
CA TYR A 377 -8.80 26.49 -35.43
C TYR A 377 -7.69 26.71 -36.48
N ASP A 378 -8.04 26.86 -37.77
CA ASP A 378 -7.06 27.07 -38.83
C ASP A 378 -6.33 28.42 -38.68
N ILE A 379 -7.02 29.48 -38.25
CA ILE A 379 -6.39 30.77 -37.92
C ILE A 379 -5.54 30.67 -36.66
N CYS A 380 -5.97 29.90 -35.65
CA CYS A 380 -5.16 29.62 -34.47
C CYS A 380 -3.82 28.98 -34.86
N VAL A 381 -3.83 27.91 -35.67
CA VAL A 381 -2.60 27.25 -36.12
C VAL A 381 -1.76 28.16 -37.03
N LYS A 382 -2.39 28.99 -37.87
CA LYS A 382 -1.71 29.95 -38.76
C LYS A 382 -1.00 31.09 -38.00
N VAL A 383 -1.60 31.61 -36.92
CA VAL A 383 -1.13 32.82 -36.22
C VAL A 383 -0.42 32.52 -34.91
N CYS A 384 -0.96 31.58 -34.11
CA CYS A 384 -0.38 31.20 -32.81
C CYS A 384 0.59 30.02 -32.91
N GLY A 385 0.59 29.31 -34.05
CA GLY A 385 1.34 28.07 -34.27
C GLY A 385 0.63 26.81 -33.75
N SER A 386 1.26 25.65 -33.96
CA SER A 386 0.77 24.34 -33.48
C SER A 386 1.39 23.89 -32.14
N GLY A 387 2.21 24.75 -31.53
CA GLY A 387 2.84 24.52 -30.24
C GLY A 387 1.85 24.65 -29.07
N PRO A 388 2.22 24.13 -27.88
CA PRO A 388 1.60 24.52 -26.62
C PRO A 388 2.06 25.90 -26.14
N GLU A 389 1.42 26.42 -25.10
CA GLU A 389 1.97 27.52 -24.30
C GLU A 389 3.30 27.14 -23.62
N ALA A 390 4.02 28.15 -23.14
CA ALA A 390 5.29 27.96 -22.44
C ALA A 390 5.10 27.32 -21.05
N PHE A 391 5.99 26.43 -20.65
CA PHE A 391 5.93 25.77 -19.35
C PHE A 391 6.23 26.72 -18.19
N ASP A 392 5.21 27.09 -17.41
CA ASP A 392 5.39 27.75 -16.11
C ASP A 392 5.52 26.75 -14.96
N TRP A 393 6.70 26.74 -14.33
CA TRP A 393 6.97 25.96 -13.12
C TRP A 393 6.12 26.40 -11.92
N SER A 394 5.74 27.68 -11.83
CA SER A 394 4.98 28.23 -10.70
C SER A 394 3.54 27.71 -10.71
N ALA A 395 2.83 27.85 -11.83
CA ALA A 395 1.52 27.25 -12.05
C ALA A 395 1.55 25.72 -11.93
N PHE A 396 2.50 25.03 -12.60
CA PHE A 396 2.65 23.57 -12.50
C PHE A 396 2.78 23.10 -11.05
N SER A 397 3.66 23.76 -10.27
CA SER A 397 3.94 23.39 -8.87
C SER A 397 2.73 23.65 -7.95
N GLN A 398 2.04 24.77 -8.13
CA GLN A 398 0.81 25.12 -7.40
C GLN A 398 -0.28 24.06 -7.67
N GLU A 399 -0.57 23.79 -8.94
CA GLU A 399 -1.65 22.90 -9.35
C GLU A 399 -1.38 21.43 -9.01
N PHE A 400 -0.16 20.94 -9.26
CA PHE A 400 0.26 19.59 -8.87
C PHE A 400 0.15 19.38 -7.35
N SER A 401 0.61 20.35 -6.55
CA SER A 401 0.61 20.26 -5.09
C SER A 401 -0.80 20.33 -4.49
N SER A 402 -1.72 21.04 -5.16
CA SER A 402 -3.09 21.26 -4.68
C SER A 402 -4.04 20.15 -5.11
N TRP A 403 -4.01 19.76 -6.40
CA TRP A 403 -5.04 18.91 -7.00
C TRP A 403 -4.63 17.45 -7.20
N LEU A 404 -3.33 17.10 -7.14
CA LEU A 404 -2.85 15.73 -7.37
C LEU A 404 -2.05 15.14 -6.20
N LEU A 405 -1.10 15.88 -5.63
CA LEU A 405 -0.21 15.39 -4.58
C LEU A 405 -0.96 14.79 -3.35
N PRO A 406 -2.10 15.34 -2.88
CA PRO A 406 -2.87 14.71 -1.80
C PRO A 406 -3.36 13.30 -2.15
N TRP A 407 -3.79 13.07 -3.40
CA TRP A 407 -4.23 11.75 -3.86
C TRP A 407 -3.06 10.78 -4.00
N LEU A 408 -1.91 11.24 -4.52
CA LEU A 408 -0.70 10.42 -4.59
C LEU A 408 -0.22 9.97 -3.20
N ALA A 409 -0.31 10.85 -2.20
CA ALA A 409 -0.07 10.49 -0.81
C ALA A 409 -1.09 9.45 -0.30
N LEU A 410 -2.37 9.57 -0.67
CA LEU A 410 -3.42 8.64 -0.27
C LEU A 410 -3.30 7.24 -0.91
N ILE A 411 -2.68 7.10 -2.10
CA ILE A 411 -2.36 5.79 -2.71
C ILE A 411 -1.50 4.94 -1.76
N SER A 412 -0.61 5.56 -0.98
CA SER A 412 0.23 4.85 0.00
C SER A 412 -0.55 4.22 1.16
N GLN A 413 -1.83 4.60 1.34
CA GLN A 413 -2.71 4.11 2.39
C GLN A 413 -3.67 3.00 1.90
N LEU A 414 -3.55 2.56 0.64
CA LEU A 414 -4.20 1.33 0.17
C LEU A 414 -3.57 0.14 0.92
N PRO A 415 -4.36 -0.82 1.46
CA PRO A 415 -3.82 -1.93 2.23
C PRO A 415 -3.16 -2.98 1.34
N PHE A 416 -1.83 -2.92 1.31
CA PHE A 416 -0.97 -3.96 0.77
C PHE A 416 -0.90 -5.17 1.72
N GLY A 417 -0.70 -6.36 1.18
CA GLY A 417 -0.69 -7.61 1.94
C GLY A 417 -0.46 -8.89 1.13
N ALA A 418 -0.38 -8.80 -0.20
CA ALA A 418 -0.11 -9.96 -1.05
C ALA A 418 1.29 -10.53 -0.80
N ASN A 419 1.46 -11.82 -1.09
CA ASN A 419 2.65 -12.62 -0.79
C ASN A 419 3.94 -12.01 -1.37
N GLU A 420 3.83 -11.42 -2.57
CA GLU A 420 4.96 -10.90 -3.33
C GLU A 420 4.94 -9.37 -3.47
N LYS A 421 6.14 -8.78 -3.62
CA LYS A 421 6.28 -7.34 -3.89
C LYS A 421 5.63 -6.94 -5.23
N LEU A 422 5.65 -7.84 -6.21
CA LEU A 422 5.03 -7.63 -7.52
C LEU A 422 3.50 -7.59 -7.42
N ASP A 423 2.87 -8.52 -6.70
CA ASP A 423 1.42 -8.52 -6.47
C ASP A 423 0.94 -7.24 -5.78
N ASN A 424 1.71 -6.73 -4.82
CA ASN A 424 1.38 -5.47 -4.15
C ASN A 424 1.50 -4.27 -5.10
N PHE A 425 2.50 -4.24 -5.99
CA PHE A 425 2.58 -3.22 -7.06
C PHE A 425 1.44 -3.35 -8.09
N ILE A 426 1.10 -4.57 -8.49
CA ILE A 426 -0.06 -4.87 -9.34
C ILE A 426 -1.36 -4.41 -8.67
N SER A 427 -1.49 -4.51 -7.34
CA SER A 427 -2.66 -4.01 -6.61
C SER A 427 -2.82 -2.49 -6.73
N VAL A 428 -1.73 -1.72 -6.77
CA VAL A 428 -1.75 -0.26 -7.04
C VAL A 428 -2.19 0.00 -8.48
N LEU A 429 -1.60 -0.70 -9.46
CA LEU A 429 -1.95 -0.52 -10.87
C LEU A 429 -3.41 -0.90 -11.17
N LEU A 430 -3.93 -1.95 -10.53
CA LEU A 430 -5.34 -2.33 -10.62
C LEU A 430 -6.26 -1.27 -9.99
N ALA A 431 -5.87 -0.67 -8.86
CA ALA A 431 -6.67 0.36 -8.19
C ALA A 431 -6.72 1.66 -8.98
N VAL A 432 -5.54 2.20 -9.36
CA VAL A 432 -5.42 3.46 -10.09
C VAL A 432 -5.90 3.31 -11.54
N GLY A 433 -5.62 2.17 -12.17
CA GLY A 433 -6.04 1.86 -13.54
C GLY A 433 -7.50 1.45 -13.68
N SER A 434 -8.15 1.00 -12.60
CA SER A 434 -9.59 0.80 -12.58
C SER A 434 -10.20 1.04 -11.18
N PRO A 435 -10.66 2.27 -10.90
CA PRO A 435 -11.44 2.56 -9.70
C PRO A 435 -12.68 1.69 -9.59
N ALA A 436 -13.29 1.32 -10.72
CA ALA A 436 -14.39 0.36 -10.79
C ALA A 436 -14.06 -1.01 -10.16
N ILE A 437 -12.89 -1.63 -10.43
CA ILE A 437 -12.56 -2.93 -9.79
C ILE A 437 -12.23 -2.77 -8.29
N ALA A 438 -11.66 -1.63 -7.89
CA ALA A 438 -11.39 -1.31 -6.49
C ALA A 438 -12.68 -1.11 -5.68
N ALA A 439 -13.58 -0.25 -6.16
CA ALA A 439 -14.88 0.03 -5.55
C ALA A 439 -15.82 -1.19 -5.57
N TYR A 440 -15.81 -1.97 -6.66
CA TYR A 440 -16.52 -3.25 -6.75
C TYR A 440 -16.04 -4.21 -5.65
N SER A 441 -14.72 -4.37 -5.50
CA SER A 441 -14.16 -5.27 -4.51
C SER A 441 -14.44 -4.80 -3.08
N ALA A 442 -14.40 -3.49 -2.81
CA ALA A 442 -14.83 -2.92 -1.53
C ALA A 442 -16.29 -3.26 -1.20
N MET A 443 -17.23 -2.93 -2.10
CA MET A 443 -18.67 -3.14 -1.87
C MET A 443 -19.03 -4.63 -1.79
N LEU A 444 -18.42 -5.47 -2.65
CA LEU A 444 -18.60 -6.92 -2.62
C LEU A 444 -18.16 -7.50 -1.26
N THR A 445 -17.05 -7.02 -0.69
CA THR A 445 -16.53 -7.51 0.60
C THR A 445 -17.55 -7.30 1.73
N VAL A 446 -18.30 -6.18 1.70
CA VAL A 446 -19.33 -5.87 2.69
C VAL A 446 -20.62 -6.68 2.45
N LEU A 447 -21.07 -6.76 1.20
CA LEU A 447 -22.24 -7.56 0.80
C LEU A 447 -22.05 -9.04 1.12
N ASN A 448 -20.82 -9.55 1.00
CA ASN A 448 -20.42 -10.88 1.43
C ASN A 448 -20.60 -11.09 2.94
N SER A 449 -20.02 -10.23 3.78
CA SER A 449 -20.15 -10.32 5.25
C SER A 449 -21.62 -10.28 5.71
N ARG A 450 -22.44 -9.42 5.09
CA ARG A 450 -23.88 -9.34 5.37
C ARG A 450 -24.64 -10.60 4.94
N TRP A 451 -24.27 -11.21 3.82
CA TRP A 451 -24.85 -12.48 3.35
C TRP A 451 -24.50 -13.66 4.28
N VAL A 452 -23.26 -13.77 4.76
CA VAL A 452 -22.86 -14.80 5.75
C VAL A 452 -23.73 -14.71 7.00
N ALA A 453 -23.87 -13.53 7.59
CA ALA A 453 -24.71 -13.33 8.78
C ALA A 453 -26.18 -13.71 8.52
N GLY A 454 -26.71 -13.36 7.33
CA GLY A 454 -28.05 -13.75 6.90
C GLY A 454 -28.25 -15.27 6.79
N LEU A 455 -27.26 -16.01 6.28
CA LEU A 455 -27.30 -17.48 6.18
C LEU A 455 -27.36 -18.17 7.55
N PHE A 456 -26.73 -17.60 8.58
CA PHE A 456 -26.70 -18.16 9.93
C PHE A 456 -27.83 -17.68 10.86
N HIS A 457 -28.64 -16.69 10.46
CA HIS A 457 -29.68 -16.08 11.31
C HIS A 457 -30.66 -17.09 11.97
N LYS A 458 -30.91 -18.24 11.33
CA LYS A 458 -31.84 -19.29 11.85
C LYS A 458 -31.12 -20.50 12.48
N SER A 459 -29.79 -20.47 12.58
CA SER A 459 -28.99 -21.59 13.09
C SER A 459 -28.65 -21.37 14.57
N LYS A 460 -29.32 -22.11 15.47
CA LYS A 460 -28.90 -22.23 16.88
C LYS A 460 -28.05 -23.49 17.05
N TYR A 461 -26.74 -23.32 17.19
CA TYR A 461 -25.74 -24.37 17.45
C TYR A 461 -24.47 -23.71 18.03
N PRO A 462 -23.65 -24.41 18.85
CA PRO A 462 -22.35 -23.92 19.31
C PRO A 462 -21.47 -23.38 18.17
N ASN A 463 -20.65 -22.38 18.50
CA ASN A 463 -19.71 -21.72 17.59
C ASN A 463 -20.31 -20.94 16.39
N VAL A 464 -21.64 -20.88 16.19
CA VAL A 464 -22.26 -20.18 15.04
C VAL A 464 -21.76 -18.73 14.88
N GLN A 465 -21.67 -17.95 15.96
CA GLN A 465 -21.12 -16.58 15.91
C GLN A 465 -19.64 -16.58 15.49
N SER A 466 -18.84 -17.55 15.97
CA SER A 466 -17.45 -17.70 15.55
C SER A 466 -17.34 -18.10 14.08
N ALA A 467 -18.20 -18.99 13.57
CA ALA A 467 -18.26 -19.35 12.16
C ALA A 467 -18.63 -18.14 11.27
N VAL A 468 -19.62 -17.33 11.66
CA VAL A 468 -19.95 -16.07 10.96
C VAL A 468 -18.74 -15.13 10.89
N ARG A 469 -18.06 -14.90 12.03
CA ARG A 469 -16.88 -14.04 12.11
C ARG A 469 -15.72 -14.59 11.26
N ILE A 470 -15.45 -15.88 11.33
CA ILE A 470 -14.37 -16.55 10.60
C ILE A 470 -14.66 -16.52 9.10
N LEU A 471 -15.82 -16.96 8.62
CA LEU A 471 -16.15 -16.97 7.19
C LEU A 471 -16.14 -15.56 6.58
N SER A 472 -16.67 -14.56 7.29
CA SER A 472 -16.63 -13.15 6.87
C SER A 472 -15.21 -12.57 6.85
N SER A 473 -14.30 -13.12 7.67
CA SER A 473 -12.87 -12.77 7.68
C SER A 473 -12.11 -13.43 6.52
N LEU A 474 -12.39 -14.71 6.30
CA LEU A 474 -11.69 -15.60 5.39
C LEU A 474 -11.96 -15.32 3.90
N GLN A 475 -12.93 -14.47 3.56
CA GLN A 475 -13.11 -14.02 2.17
C GLN A 475 -11.86 -13.34 1.58
N GLN A 476 -10.98 -12.80 2.43
CA GLN A 476 -9.72 -12.18 2.00
C GLN A 476 -8.58 -13.19 1.70
N GLY A 477 -8.78 -14.49 1.95
CA GLY A 477 -7.79 -15.54 1.68
C GLY A 477 -8.23 -16.60 0.65
N PRO A 478 -7.30 -17.42 0.12
CA PRO A 478 -7.57 -18.50 -0.85
C PRO A 478 -8.12 -19.77 -0.18
N VAL A 479 -9.22 -19.63 0.57
CA VAL A 479 -9.73 -20.72 1.42
C VAL A 479 -10.41 -21.82 0.59
N ARG A 480 -10.12 -23.07 0.95
CA ARG A 480 -10.74 -24.29 0.39
C ARG A 480 -11.18 -25.24 1.50
N ILE A 481 -12.06 -26.17 1.12
CA ILE A 481 -12.47 -27.33 1.92
C ILE A 481 -11.82 -28.56 1.31
N ASP A 482 -11.23 -29.40 2.16
CA ASP A 482 -10.74 -30.71 1.76
C ASP A 482 -11.90 -31.70 1.65
N ARG A 483 -11.94 -32.45 0.55
CA ARG A 483 -13.00 -33.42 0.21
C ARG A 483 -12.45 -34.84 0.01
N SER A 484 -11.17 -35.08 0.33
CA SER A 484 -10.55 -36.40 0.28
C SER A 484 -11.08 -37.33 1.38
N ASP A 485 -11.20 -36.83 2.60
CA ASP A 485 -11.82 -37.51 3.74
C ASP A 485 -13.14 -36.79 4.12
N PRO A 486 -14.32 -37.39 3.86
CA PRO A 486 -15.61 -36.76 4.12
C PRO A 486 -15.94 -36.62 5.61
N SER A 487 -15.14 -37.20 6.52
CA SER A 487 -15.32 -37.02 7.96
C SER A 487 -14.74 -35.71 8.51
N LEU A 488 -13.85 -35.03 7.77
CA LEU A 488 -13.12 -33.85 8.24
C LEU A 488 -14.02 -32.66 8.60
N LEU A 489 -14.79 -32.13 7.64
CA LEU A 489 -15.65 -30.95 7.85
C LEU A 489 -16.79 -31.24 8.85
N PRO A 490 -17.52 -32.37 8.76
CA PRO A 490 -18.48 -32.75 9.79
C PRO A 490 -17.87 -32.85 11.19
N SER A 491 -16.67 -33.42 11.33
CA SER A 491 -15.97 -33.47 12.63
C SER A 491 -15.68 -32.07 13.15
N LEU A 492 -15.18 -31.16 12.30
CA LEU A 492 -14.84 -29.78 12.68
C LEU A 492 -16.05 -29.01 13.22
N VAL A 493 -17.23 -29.17 12.61
CA VAL A 493 -18.46 -28.48 13.02
C VAL A 493 -19.10 -29.14 14.24
N VAL A 494 -19.20 -30.47 14.27
CA VAL A 494 -20.04 -31.18 15.22
C VAL A 494 -19.35 -31.42 16.56
N LEU A 495 -18.12 -31.96 16.57
CA LEU A 495 -17.46 -32.47 17.78
C LEU A 495 -17.20 -31.37 18.83
N PRO A 496 -17.42 -31.62 20.13
CA PRO A 496 -17.23 -30.61 21.18
C PRO A 496 -15.77 -30.20 21.37
N GLN A 497 -14.80 -31.08 21.09
CA GLN A 497 -13.36 -30.75 21.17
C GLN A 497 -12.99 -29.61 20.21
N ASN A 498 -13.67 -29.50 19.06
CA ASN A 498 -13.42 -28.46 18.06
C ASN A 498 -13.96 -27.08 18.45
N ASP A 499 -14.70 -26.94 19.55
CA ASP A 499 -15.07 -25.62 20.11
C ASP A 499 -13.81 -24.79 20.44
N GLN A 500 -12.70 -25.44 20.78
CA GLN A 500 -11.41 -24.77 20.96
C GLN A 500 -10.83 -24.26 19.63
N TRP A 501 -10.96 -25.02 18.53
CA TRP A 501 -10.53 -24.59 17.20
C TRP A 501 -11.32 -23.35 16.74
N TRP A 502 -12.65 -23.36 16.84
CA TRP A 502 -13.48 -22.22 16.43
C TRP A 502 -13.19 -20.96 17.27
N LYS A 503 -13.01 -21.10 18.58
CA LYS A 503 -12.69 -19.97 19.47
C LYS A 503 -11.26 -19.48 19.25
N GLY A 504 -10.30 -20.38 19.01
CA GLY A 504 -8.90 -20.07 18.69
C GLY A 504 -8.75 -19.36 17.35
N MET A 505 -9.35 -19.90 16.28
CA MET A 505 -9.37 -19.29 14.95
C MET A 505 -10.06 -17.93 14.96
N ARG A 506 -11.20 -17.77 15.67
CA ARG A 506 -11.80 -16.44 15.86
C ARG A 506 -10.80 -15.50 16.53
N LYS A 507 -10.22 -15.87 17.68
CA LYS A 507 -9.26 -15.04 18.42
C LYS A 507 -8.03 -14.64 17.59
N ARG A 508 -7.53 -15.53 16.72
CA ARG A 508 -6.39 -15.27 15.83
C ARG A 508 -6.75 -14.32 14.68
N LEU A 509 -7.93 -14.48 14.08
CA LEU A 509 -8.41 -13.58 13.03
C LEU A 509 -8.97 -12.25 13.59
N GLU A 510 -9.34 -12.19 14.87
CA GLU A 510 -9.94 -11.03 15.55
C GLU A 510 -8.86 -10.09 16.13
N TYR A 511 -7.79 -9.81 15.38
CA TYR A 511 -6.91 -8.69 15.70
C TYR A 511 -7.57 -7.37 15.31
N THR A 512 -7.79 -6.49 16.28
CA THR A 512 -8.18 -5.10 16.03
C THR A 512 -6.99 -4.32 15.50
N HIS A 513 -6.85 -4.25 14.17
CA HIS A 513 -6.05 -3.19 13.57
C HIS A 513 -6.81 -1.86 13.68
N THR A 514 -6.77 -1.25 14.86
CA THR A 514 -7.15 0.16 15.05
C THR A 514 -6.46 1.00 13.98
N TRP A 515 -7.17 1.96 13.38
CA TRP A 515 -6.62 2.81 12.32
C TRP A 515 -5.24 3.34 12.75
N THR A 516 -4.20 3.19 11.91
CA THR A 516 -2.93 3.84 12.26
C THR A 516 -3.20 5.33 12.34
N VAL A 517 -2.64 5.98 13.37
CA VAL A 517 -2.78 7.44 13.52
C VAL A 517 -2.30 8.14 12.24
N SER A 518 -1.29 7.58 11.57
CA SER A 518 -0.87 7.96 10.21
C SER A 518 -2.02 7.92 9.19
N ALA A 519 -2.66 6.77 8.94
CA ALA A 519 -3.72 6.66 7.94
C ALA A 519 -4.93 7.57 8.24
N ALA A 520 -5.32 7.66 9.52
CA ALA A 520 -6.35 8.58 9.98
C ALA A 520 -5.99 10.05 9.68
N THR A 521 -4.74 10.43 9.96
CA THR A 521 -4.22 11.80 9.73
C THR A 521 -4.08 12.09 8.24
N SER A 522 -3.61 11.14 7.44
CA SER A 522 -3.51 11.26 5.99
C SER A 522 -4.87 11.48 5.34
N ILE A 523 -5.91 10.72 5.74
CA ILE A 523 -7.27 10.91 5.21
C ILE A 523 -7.84 12.26 5.64
N ALA A 524 -7.68 12.65 6.91
CA ALA A 524 -8.13 13.95 7.40
C ALA A 524 -7.42 15.09 6.66
N TRP A 525 -6.10 15.00 6.45
CA TRP A 525 -5.32 16.00 5.74
C TRP A 525 -5.71 16.13 4.26
N VAL A 526 -5.90 15.01 3.55
CA VAL A 526 -6.36 15.02 2.15
C VAL A 526 -7.76 15.62 2.03
N PHE A 527 -8.66 15.31 2.95
CA PHE A 527 -10.01 15.89 2.99
C PHE A 527 -9.99 17.40 3.28
N ILE A 528 -9.19 17.85 4.25
CA ILE A 528 -9.02 19.28 4.60
C ILE A 528 -8.37 20.04 3.43
N ALA A 529 -7.32 19.50 2.82
CA ALA A 529 -6.66 20.08 1.67
C ALA A 529 -7.64 20.24 0.49
N TYR A 530 -8.38 19.18 0.14
CA TYR A 530 -9.37 19.22 -0.93
C TYR A 530 -10.47 20.28 -0.69
N ILE A 531 -10.93 20.43 0.56
CA ILE A 531 -11.87 21.50 0.93
C ILE A 531 -11.27 22.89 0.72
N PHE A 532 -10.04 23.14 1.20
CA PHE A 532 -9.40 24.45 1.01
C PHE A 532 -9.11 24.75 -0.47
N THR A 533 -8.66 23.76 -1.24
CA THR A 533 -8.43 23.89 -2.69
C THR A 533 -9.72 24.20 -3.46
N ILE A 534 -10.86 23.60 -3.08
CA ILE A 534 -12.19 23.98 -3.60
C ILE A 534 -12.56 25.42 -3.21
N ILE A 535 -12.38 25.81 -1.95
CA ILE A 535 -12.74 27.16 -1.48
C ILE A 535 -11.93 28.23 -2.21
N ASP A 536 -10.61 28.07 -2.28
CA ASP A 536 -9.70 29.03 -2.92
C ASP A 536 -10.12 29.30 -4.38
N SER A 537 -10.29 28.23 -5.17
CA SER A 537 -10.70 28.32 -6.57
C SER A 537 -12.12 28.90 -6.78
N PHE A 538 -13.01 28.85 -5.78
CA PHE A 538 -14.30 29.56 -5.84
C PHE A 538 -14.16 31.06 -5.49
N THR A 539 -13.29 31.38 -4.53
CA THR A 539 -13.05 32.75 -4.02
C THR A 539 -12.08 33.59 -4.86
N GLY A 540 -11.31 32.97 -5.76
CA GLY A 540 -10.47 33.67 -6.73
C GLY A 540 -11.26 34.71 -7.55
N SER A 541 -10.74 35.94 -7.56
CA SER A 541 -11.39 37.13 -8.12
C SER A 541 -10.85 37.62 -9.47
N GLY A 542 -9.77 37.01 -9.98
CA GLY A 542 -9.19 37.31 -11.29
C GLY A 542 -9.69 36.37 -12.40
N VAL A 543 -9.78 36.86 -13.64
CA VAL A 543 -10.17 36.06 -14.81
C VAL A 543 -9.07 35.06 -15.18
N ASP A 544 -7.81 35.43 -14.98
CA ASP A 544 -6.64 34.59 -15.31
C ASP A 544 -6.63 33.31 -14.45
N LYS A 545 -7.06 33.42 -13.19
CA LYS A 545 -7.28 32.28 -12.28
C LYS A 545 -8.53 31.44 -12.59
N LEU A 546 -9.42 31.94 -13.45
CA LEU A 546 -10.56 31.16 -13.95
C LEU A 546 -10.21 30.27 -15.14
N VAL A 547 -9.01 30.43 -15.72
CA VAL A 547 -8.42 29.50 -16.69
C VAL A 547 -7.76 28.29 -15.98
N GLU A 548 -7.52 28.35 -14.66
CA GLU A 548 -7.05 27.24 -13.79
C GLU A 548 -8.10 26.09 -13.63
N VAL A 549 -8.96 25.85 -14.62
CA VAL A 549 -9.87 24.67 -14.69
C VAL A 549 -9.08 23.35 -14.79
N ASN A 550 -7.80 23.45 -15.14
CA ASN A 550 -6.85 22.34 -15.20
C ASN A 550 -6.79 21.54 -13.88
N GLY A 551 -6.88 22.17 -12.70
CA GLY A 551 -6.91 21.46 -11.41
C GLY A 551 -8.23 20.80 -11.05
N GLN A 552 -9.34 21.51 -11.28
CA GLN A 552 -10.69 21.15 -10.81
C GLN A 552 -11.16 19.78 -11.34
N GLY A 553 -10.84 19.49 -12.61
CA GLY A 553 -11.07 18.19 -13.22
C GLY A 553 -10.29 17.08 -12.53
N VAL A 554 -8.99 17.27 -12.30
CA VAL A 554 -8.11 16.28 -11.65
C VAL A 554 -8.60 15.97 -10.23
N GLY A 555 -8.85 16.98 -9.41
CA GLY A 555 -9.38 16.79 -8.06
C GLY A 555 -10.71 16.02 -8.04
N SER A 556 -11.53 16.18 -9.07
CA SER A 556 -12.82 15.48 -9.20
C SER A 556 -12.65 14.05 -9.69
N VAL A 557 -11.75 13.77 -10.65
CA VAL A 557 -11.46 12.38 -11.08
C VAL A 557 -11.00 11.55 -9.89
N TRP A 558 -10.01 12.05 -9.11
CA TRP A 558 -9.32 11.25 -8.08
C TRP A 558 -10.09 11.08 -6.77
N LEU A 559 -11.23 11.78 -6.60
CA LEU A 559 -12.03 11.74 -5.38
C LEU A 559 -12.55 10.34 -5.01
N TRP A 560 -12.63 9.37 -5.94
CA TRP A 560 -13.00 7.98 -5.66
C TRP A 560 -12.05 7.28 -4.67
N LEU A 561 -10.80 7.77 -4.55
CA LEU A 561 -9.77 7.14 -3.74
C LEU A 561 -10.10 7.23 -2.24
N LEU A 562 -10.69 8.35 -1.81
CA LEU A 562 -11.11 8.59 -0.43
C LEU A 562 -12.17 7.58 0.08
N PRO A 563 -13.33 7.39 -0.58
CA PRO A 563 -14.32 6.40 -0.16
C PRO A 563 -13.79 4.96 -0.27
N VAL A 564 -12.94 4.63 -1.25
CA VAL A 564 -12.33 3.29 -1.36
C VAL A 564 -11.35 3.01 -0.21
N VAL A 565 -10.44 3.94 0.11
CA VAL A 565 -9.50 3.79 1.23
C VAL A 565 -10.23 3.72 2.57
N ILE A 566 -11.22 4.60 2.81
CA ILE A 566 -12.06 4.55 4.02
C ILE A 566 -12.74 3.18 4.12
N SER A 567 -13.33 2.68 3.03
CA SER A 567 -14.00 1.36 3.02
C SER A 567 -13.04 0.24 3.41
N TRP A 568 -11.86 0.18 2.79
CA TRP A 568 -10.89 -0.88 3.06
C TRP A 568 -10.27 -0.80 4.45
N LEU A 569 -10.08 0.39 5.04
CA LEU A 569 -9.62 0.55 6.42
C LEU A 569 -10.71 0.16 7.44
N GLN A 570 -11.98 0.50 7.19
CA GLN A 570 -13.10 0.09 8.05
C GLN A 570 -13.28 -1.42 8.08
N ILE A 571 -13.25 -2.08 6.91
CA ILE A 571 -13.35 -3.54 6.78
C ILE A 571 -12.10 -4.21 7.38
N SER A 572 -10.95 -3.54 7.26
CA SER A 572 -9.63 -3.87 7.78
C SER A 572 -8.96 -5.14 7.20
N PRO A 573 -7.63 -5.15 7.06
CA PRO A 573 -6.95 -6.13 6.22
C PRO A 573 -6.66 -7.42 6.98
N LYS A 574 -7.47 -8.44 6.73
CA LYS A 574 -7.15 -9.87 6.93
C LYS A 574 -6.52 -10.44 5.65
N CYS A 575 -5.66 -9.59 5.08
CA CYS A 575 -4.96 -9.78 3.82
C CYS A 575 -3.47 -10.07 4.02
N ASP A 576 -2.95 -9.97 5.24
CA ASP A 576 -1.59 -10.39 5.55
C ASP A 576 -1.55 -11.93 5.48
N SER A 577 -0.98 -12.46 4.40
CA SER A 577 -0.94 -13.91 4.18
C SER A 577 -0.14 -14.63 5.24
N LYS A 578 1.01 -14.10 5.68
CA LYS A 578 1.81 -14.73 6.72
C LYS A 578 1.03 -14.89 8.02
N ARG A 579 0.31 -13.85 8.44
CA ARG A 579 -0.51 -13.90 9.67
C ARG A 579 -1.76 -14.76 9.50
N LEU A 580 -2.21 -14.99 8.27
CA LEU A 580 -3.26 -15.96 7.95
C LEU A 580 -2.70 -17.39 8.01
N ASP A 581 -1.53 -17.64 7.44
CA ASP A 581 -0.82 -18.93 7.46
C ASP A 581 -0.48 -19.35 8.89
N GLU A 582 0.13 -18.45 9.68
CA GLU A 582 0.39 -18.63 11.12
C GLU A 582 -0.90 -18.97 11.89
N ALA A 583 -2.02 -18.29 11.58
CA ALA A 583 -3.30 -18.56 12.23
C ALA A 583 -3.87 -19.94 11.86
N PHE A 584 -3.72 -20.40 10.62
CA PHE A 584 -4.10 -21.74 10.20
C PHE A 584 -3.17 -22.82 10.75
N GLU A 585 -1.85 -22.64 10.69
CA GLU A 585 -0.86 -23.59 11.19
C GLU A 585 -1.07 -23.87 12.69
N GLU A 586 -1.10 -22.81 13.52
CA GLU A 586 -1.32 -22.95 14.96
C GLU A 586 -2.65 -23.62 15.28
N THR A 587 -3.77 -23.11 14.73
CA THR A 587 -5.11 -23.61 15.12
C THR A 587 -5.34 -25.03 14.64
N ASN A 588 -4.83 -25.42 13.47
CA ASN A 588 -4.93 -26.77 12.92
C ASN A 588 -4.14 -27.83 13.70
N THR A 589 -3.37 -27.47 14.73
CA THR A 589 -2.86 -28.42 15.74
C THR A 589 -3.95 -28.89 16.72
N THR A 590 -5.00 -28.09 16.92
CA THR A 590 -6.09 -28.32 17.89
C THR A 590 -7.33 -29.00 17.30
N ALA A 591 -7.32 -29.28 16.00
CA ALA A 591 -8.46 -29.89 15.30
C ALA A 591 -8.57 -31.39 15.57
N PHE A 592 -9.78 -31.88 15.86
CA PHE A 592 -10.12 -33.27 16.08
C PHE A 592 -11.02 -33.85 14.97
N VAL A 593 -10.84 -35.14 14.68
CA VAL A 593 -11.55 -35.91 13.65
C VAL A 593 -12.11 -37.19 14.26
N ALA A 594 -13.37 -37.51 13.95
CA ALA A 594 -14.02 -38.75 14.39
C ALA A 594 -13.45 -39.97 13.66
N THR A 595 -13.34 -41.12 14.34
CA THR A 595 -12.82 -42.35 13.71
C THR A 595 -13.94 -43.29 13.28
N SER A 596 -13.66 -44.18 12.33
CA SER A 596 -14.63 -45.19 11.87
C SER A 596 -14.91 -46.26 12.94
N ASN A 597 -13.92 -46.59 13.76
CA ASN A 597 -13.93 -47.76 14.64
C ASN A 597 -14.24 -47.41 16.11
N SER A 598 -14.27 -46.12 16.47
CA SER A 598 -14.50 -45.64 17.83
C SER A 598 -15.18 -44.27 17.82
N SER A 599 -16.04 -44.03 18.81
CA SER A 599 -16.62 -42.71 19.09
C SER A 599 -15.62 -41.75 19.76
N GLN A 600 -14.44 -42.23 20.16
CA GLN A 600 -13.33 -41.37 20.58
C GLN A 600 -12.70 -40.70 19.36
N PRO A 601 -12.67 -39.36 19.27
CA PRO A 601 -12.00 -38.66 18.18
C PRO A 601 -10.48 -38.60 18.39
N VAL A 602 -9.74 -38.46 17.29
CA VAL A 602 -8.27 -38.31 17.28
C VAL A 602 -7.90 -36.92 16.77
N LEU A 603 -6.67 -36.48 17.01
CA LEU A 603 -6.15 -35.23 16.43
C LEU A 603 -6.00 -35.38 14.91
N ALA A 604 -6.40 -34.35 14.15
CA ALA A 604 -6.21 -34.30 12.70
C ALA A 604 -4.73 -34.41 12.31
N SER A 605 -3.84 -33.90 13.17
CA SER A 605 -2.39 -33.96 13.01
C SER A 605 -1.80 -35.37 13.09
N SER A 606 -2.47 -36.33 13.75
CA SER A 606 -2.02 -37.73 13.85
C SER A 606 -2.65 -38.68 12.81
N ARG A 607 -3.39 -38.14 11.82
CA ARG A 607 -3.94 -38.93 10.71
C ARG A 607 -3.01 -38.83 9.48
N ASP A 608 -3.25 -37.89 8.57
CA ASP A 608 -2.53 -37.78 7.29
C ASP A 608 -2.13 -36.32 6.95
N GLY A 609 -2.08 -35.41 7.93
CA GLY A 609 -1.75 -33.99 7.70
C GLY A 609 -2.87 -33.15 7.05
N HIS A 610 -3.83 -33.78 6.38
CA HIS A 610 -5.05 -33.17 5.82
C HIS A 610 -5.91 -32.44 6.86
N ARG A 611 -6.63 -31.38 6.45
CA ARG A 611 -7.44 -30.50 7.31
C ARG A 611 -8.73 -30.07 6.63
N ALA A 612 -9.83 -30.02 7.39
CA ALA A 612 -11.17 -29.71 6.87
C ALA A 612 -11.26 -28.38 6.10
N ILE A 613 -10.57 -27.34 6.57
CA ILE A 613 -10.48 -26.03 5.94
C ILE A 613 -8.99 -25.67 5.85
N TYR A 614 -8.53 -25.26 4.66
CA TYR A 614 -7.12 -24.96 4.38
C TYR A 614 -6.96 -23.79 3.39
N LEU A 615 -5.71 -23.36 3.18
CA LEU A 615 -5.32 -22.26 2.28
C LEU A 615 -4.62 -22.81 1.03
N GLU A 616 -5.13 -22.46 -0.16
CA GLU A 616 -4.66 -23.00 -1.45
C GLU A 616 -3.41 -22.30 -1.98
N HIS A 617 -2.25 -22.91 -1.71
CA HIS A 617 -0.92 -22.39 -2.04
C HIS A 617 -0.29 -22.97 -3.31
N GLY A 618 -0.82 -24.06 -3.88
CA GLY A 618 -0.19 -24.73 -5.02
C GLY A 618 -0.14 -23.83 -6.26
N ASP A 619 0.94 -23.85 -7.04
CA ASP A 619 1.09 -22.96 -8.20
C ASP A 619 0.14 -23.31 -9.37
N GLY A 620 -0.15 -22.34 -10.23
CA GLY A 620 -0.95 -22.51 -11.44
C GLY A 620 -1.56 -21.20 -11.93
N SER A 621 -1.42 -20.94 -13.22
CA SER A 621 -1.80 -19.67 -13.87
C SER A 621 -3.30 -19.36 -13.91
N LEU A 622 -4.18 -20.35 -13.66
CA LEU A 622 -5.64 -20.21 -13.72
C LEU A 622 -6.24 -19.50 -12.49
N HIS A 623 -5.66 -19.70 -11.30
CA HIS A 623 -6.20 -19.22 -10.02
C HIS A 623 -5.28 -18.22 -9.29
N HIS A 624 -4.23 -17.71 -9.96
CA HIS A 624 -3.24 -16.77 -9.39
C HIS A 624 -3.88 -15.63 -8.57
N ASN A 625 -4.81 -14.87 -9.14
CA ASN A 625 -5.48 -13.76 -8.44
C ASN A 625 -6.37 -14.20 -7.26
N GLU A 626 -6.79 -15.47 -7.18
CA GLU A 626 -7.50 -15.97 -5.98
C GLU A 626 -6.55 -16.13 -4.79
N ARG A 627 -5.25 -16.35 -5.04
CA ARG A 627 -4.19 -16.49 -4.01
C ARG A 627 -3.72 -15.14 -3.48
N CYS A 628 -3.63 -14.13 -4.34
CA CYS A 628 -3.27 -12.76 -3.94
C CYS A 628 -4.29 -12.24 -2.92
N THR A 629 -3.89 -12.04 -1.67
CA THR A 629 -4.78 -11.79 -0.53
C THR A 629 -5.36 -10.37 -0.46
N ALA A 630 -4.64 -9.36 -0.95
CA ALA A 630 -5.01 -7.93 -0.84
C ALA A 630 -6.46 -7.63 -1.31
N PRO A 631 -7.18 -6.63 -0.73
CA PRO A 631 -8.64 -6.54 -0.87
C PRO A 631 -9.14 -6.37 -2.31
N ILE A 632 -8.37 -5.71 -3.17
CA ILE A 632 -8.70 -5.51 -4.59
C ILE A 632 -8.81 -6.83 -5.38
N PHE A 633 -8.26 -7.94 -4.87
CA PHE A 633 -8.38 -9.25 -5.51
C PHE A 633 -9.63 -10.03 -5.09
N ASN A 634 -10.46 -9.52 -4.16
CA ASN A 634 -11.66 -10.24 -3.67
C ASN A 634 -12.69 -10.53 -4.78
N TYR A 635 -12.70 -9.76 -5.89
CA TYR A 635 -13.54 -10.11 -7.05
C TYR A 635 -13.30 -11.54 -7.55
N SER A 636 -12.06 -12.04 -7.45
CA SER A 636 -11.68 -13.34 -7.99
C SER A 636 -12.22 -14.52 -7.19
N ARG A 637 -12.42 -14.32 -5.88
CA ARG A 637 -12.84 -15.34 -4.92
C ARG A 637 -14.37 -15.43 -4.76
N VAL A 638 -15.13 -14.58 -5.46
CA VAL A 638 -16.58 -14.42 -5.26
C VAL A 638 -17.39 -15.73 -5.34
N PHE A 639 -16.98 -16.67 -6.21
CA PHE A 639 -17.63 -17.98 -6.34
C PHE A 639 -16.99 -19.05 -5.45
N SER A 640 -15.66 -19.11 -5.40
CA SER A 640 -14.92 -20.14 -4.67
C SER A 640 -15.11 -20.03 -3.16
N TRP A 641 -15.03 -18.83 -2.59
CA TRP A 641 -15.33 -18.59 -1.17
C TRP A 641 -16.83 -18.72 -0.86
N ALA A 642 -17.73 -18.35 -1.77
CA ALA A 642 -19.17 -18.52 -1.55
C ALA A 642 -19.55 -20.01 -1.46
N THR A 643 -18.99 -20.86 -2.33
CA THR A 643 -19.20 -22.31 -2.29
C THR A 643 -18.69 -22.91 -0.96
N VAL A 644 -17.48 -22.52 -0.53
CA VAL A 644 -16.91 -22.91 0.79
C VAL A 644 -17.79 -22.45 1.95
N THR A 645 -18.35 -21.24 1.87
CA THR A 645 -19.26 -20.72 2.91
C THR A 645 -20.52 -21.57 3.02
N GLU A 646 -21.14 -21.97 1.91
CA GLU A 646 -22.38 -22.74 1.94
C GLU A 646 -22.17 -24.19 2.41
N GLU A 647 -21.07 -24.85 2.03
CA GLU A 647 -20.71 -26.18 2.57
C GLU A 647 -20.56 -26.17 4.12
N VAL A 648 -19.95 -25.12 4.69
CA VAL A 648 -19.85 -24.96 6.16
C VAL A 648 -21.21 -24.63 6.78
N VAL A 649 -21.94 -23.67 6.21
CA VAL A 649 -23.28 -23.24 6.67
C VAL A 649 -24.25 -24.42 6.71
N ASP A 650 -24.25 -25.27 5.70
CA ASP A 650 -25.17 -26.41 5.60
C ASP A 650 -24.96 -27.41 6.73
N CYS A 651 -23.70 -27.75 7.05
CA CYS A 651 -23.38 -28.62 8.17
C CYS A 651 -23.87 -28.02 9.50
N PHE A 652 -23.66 -26.71 9.74
CA PHE A 652 -24.26 -26.01 10.89
C PHE A 652 -25.80 -25.99 10.87
N ARG A 653 -26.43 -25.84 9.71
CA ARG A 653 -27.90 -25.80 9.55
C ARG A 653 -28.53 -27.16 9.85
N GLN A 654 -27.92 -28.24 9.38
CA GLN A 654 -28.36 -29.61 9.67
C GLN A 654 -28.11 -29.96 11.14
N ALA A 655 -26.93 -29.66 11.70
CA ALA A 655 -26.64 -29.86 13.12
C ALA A 655 -27.62 -29.10 14.03
N SER A 656 -27.97 -27.85 13.68
CA SER A 656 -29.00 -27.06 14.38
C SER A 656 -30.41 -27.65 14.25
N LYS A 657 -30.76 -28.18 13.07
CA LYS A 657 -32.04 -28.90 12.86
C LYS A 657 -32.10 -30.16 13.74
N HIS A 658 -31.09 -31.02 13.70
CA HIS A 658 -31.05 -32.25 14.52
C HIS A 658 -31.03 -31.94 16.03
N THR A 659 -30.39 -30.85 16.45
CA THR A 659 -30.45 -30.32 17.82
C THR A 659 -31.88 -29.96 18.23
N ARG A 660 -32.57 -29.12 17.45
CA ARG A 660 -33.96 -28.72 17.74
C ARG A 660 -34.91 -29.91 17.74
N ASP A 661 -34.68 -30.86 16.84
CA ASP A 661 -35.43 -32.10 16.74
C ASP A 661 -35.01 -33.14 17.82
N SER A 662 -34.16 -32.74 18.79
CA SER A 662 -33.65 -33.52 19.94
C SER A 662 -33.01 -34.87 19.57
N ARG A 663 -32.18 -34.88 18.53
CA ARG A 663 -31.45 -36.07 18.05
C ARG A 663 -29.95 -35.92 18.34
N PRO A 664 -29.33 -36.82 19.11
CA PRO A 664 -27.89 -36.85 19.31
C PRO A 664 -27.17 -37.58 18.16
N VAL A 665 -25.90 -37.22 17.93
CA VAL A 665 -25.04 -37.80 16.88
C VAL A 665 -24.91 -39.32 17.01
N GLY A 666 -24.61 -39.82 18.22
CA GLY A 666 -24.41 -41.24 18.48
C GLY A 666 -25.65 -42.14 18.39
N GLY A 667 -26.82 -41.63 18.01
CA GLY A 667 -28.07 -42.38 17.87
C GLY A 667 -28.75 -42.79 19.19
N GLY A 668 -28.23 -42.34 20.34
CA GLY A 668 -28.79 -42.60 21.67
C GLY A 668 -30.00 -41.73 22.02
N LYS A 669 -30.34 -41.69 23.32
CA LYS A 669 -31.30 -40.70 23.86
C LYS A 669 -30.63 -39.34 24.02
N TRP A 670 -31.37 -38.26 23.78
CA TRP A 670 -30.90 -36.90 24.04
C TRP A 670 -30.63 -36.68 25.55
N VAL A 671 -29.44 -36.16 25.85
CA VAL A 671 -29.03 -35.76 27.21
C VAL A 671 -29.21 -34.25 27.34
N GLN A 672 -30.02 -33.80 28.31
CA GLN A 672 -30.07 -32.36 28.62
C GLN A 672 -28.86 -31.95 29.47
N ASP A 673 -28.37 -30.74 29.25
CA ASP A 673 -27.34 -30.10 30.09
C ASP A 673 -27.99 -29.47 31.34
N ASN A 674 -27.19 -29.19 32.37
CA ASN A 674 -27.64 -28.51 33.58
C ASN A 674 -27.85 -27.00 33.36
N GLN A 675 -27.35 -26.44 32.26
CA GLN A 675 -27.71 -25.09 31.78
C GLN A 675 -28.79 -25.21 30.70
N TYR A 676 -29.96 -24.61 30.94
CA TYR A 676 -31.22 -24.89 30.23
C TYR A 676 -31.28 -24.62 28.71
N ASP A 677 -30.29 -23.92 28.13
CA ASP A 677 -30.20 -23.66 26.69
C ASP A 677 -28.97 -24.30 26.01
N ARG A 678 -28.09 -24.98 26.76
CA ARG A 678 -26.81 -25.49 26.26
C ARG A 678 -26.92 -26.91 25.72
N ILE A 679 -26.29 -27.18 24.58
CA ILE A 679 -26.17 -28.55 24.04
C ILE A 679 -25.11 -29.32 24.85
N SER A 680 -25.54 -30.36 25.56
CA SER A 680 -24.63 -31.30 26.23
C SER A 680 -23.64 -31.92 25.25
N GLU A 681 -22.36 -31.94 25.63
CA GLU A 681 -21.25 -32.48 24.82
C GLU A 681 -21.47 -33.96 24.45
N ALA A 682 -22.17 -34.73 25.30
CA ALA A 682 -22.54 -36.12 25.03
C ALA A 682 -23.41 -36.30 23.78
N ASN A 683 -24.24 -35.31 23.43
CA ASN A 683 -25.08 -35.37 22.22
C ASN A 683 -24.26 -35.15 20.92
N ARG A 684 -23.03 -34.62 21.04
CA ARG A 684 -22.19 -34.15 19.94
C ARG A 684 -21.06 -35.14 19.56
N ILE A 685 -21.08 -36.36 20.12
CA ILE A 685 -20.05 -37.38 19.95
C ILE A 685 -20.61 -38.57 19.16
N GLY A 686 -19.80 -39.14 18.26
CA GLY A 686 -20.12 -40.31 17.44
C GLY A 686 -18.95 -40.74 16.56
N THR A 687 -19.13 -41.82 15.80
CA THR A 687 -18.13 -42.28 14.80
C THR A 687 -18.12 -41.38 13.56
N ALA A 688 -17.09 -41.52 12.71
CA ALA A 688 -16.96 -40.79 11.45
C ALA A 688 -18.24 -40.81 10.60
N MET A 689 -18.89 -41.97 10.50
CA MET A 689 -20.13 -42.16 9.73
C MET A 689 -21.33 -41.43 10.38
N GLN A 690 -21.48 -41.54 11.70
CA GLN A 690 -22.55 -40.86 12.45
C GLN A 690 -22.42 -39.33 12.36
N VAL A 691 -21.21 -38.81 12.50
CA VAL A 691 -20.92 -37.38 12.41
C VAL A 691 -21.17 -36.85 10.99
N GLN A 692 -20.81 -37.62 9.96
CA GLN A 692 -21.09 -37.29 8.55
C GLN A 692 -22.61 -37.29 8.25
N GLU A 693 -23.34 -38.30 8.73
CA GLU A 693 -24.80 -38.39 8.59
C GLU A 693 -25.52 -37.24 9.33
N TYR A 694 -25.03 -36.83 10.49
CA TYR A 694 -25.56 -35.71 11.27
C TYR A 694 -25.52 -34.36 10.56
N CYS A 695 -24.50 -34.12 9.72
CA CYS A 695 -24.45 -32.96 8.83
C CYS A 695 -25.07 -33.23 7.44
N GLN A 696 -25.58 -34.43 7.18
CA GLN A 696 -26.03 -34.91 5.87
C GLN A 696 -24.97 -34.65 4.76
N TYR A 697 -23.69 -34.79 5.10
CA TYR A 697 -22.59 -34.35 4.24
C TYR A 697 -22.18 -35.43 3.23
N TYR A 698 -22.63 -35.28 1.99
CA TYR A 698 -22.36 -36.20 0.89
C TYR A 698 -21.71 -35.43 -0.28
N PRO A 699 -20.37 -35.44 -0.43
CA PRO A 699 -19.65 -34.65 -1.44
C PRO A 699 -20.08 -34.89 -2.90
N THR A 700 -20.65 -36.06 -3.19
CA THR A 700 -21.20 -36.42 -4.51
C THR A 700 -22.53 -35.73 -4.85
N ILE A 701 -23.25 -35.23 -3.84
CA ILE A 701 -24.62 -34.71 -3.97
C ILE A 701 -24.66 -33.17 -4.00
N GLN A 702 -23.71 -32.47 -3.36
CA GLN A 702 -23.65 -31.00 -3.23
C GLN A 702 -23.40 -30.20 -4.53
N ARG A 703 -23.78 -30.74 -5.69
CA ARG A 703 -23.81 -30.05 -7.00
C ARG A 703 -24.72 -28.81 -7.04
N GLU A 704 -25.65 -28.67 -6.10
CA GLU A 704 -26.63 -27.57 -6.06
C GLU A 704 -25.96 -26.19 -5.93
N TYR A 705 -24.87 -26.07 -5.16
CA TYR A 705 -24.20 -24.79 -4.89
C TYR A 705 -23.21 -24.34 -5.98
N ARG A 706 -23.38 -24.80 -7.23
CA ARG A 706 -22.43 -24.59 -8.34
C ARG A 706 -21.97 -23.14 -8.54
N TRP A 707 -22.76 -22.14 -8.18
CA TRP A 707 -22.42 -20.70 -8.28
C TRP A 707 -22.53 -19.93 -6.96
N GLY A 708 -22.90 -20.59 -5.85
CA GLY A 708 -23.26 -19.95 -4.58
C GLY A 708 -24.60 -19.20 -4.59
N SER A 709 -25.39 -19.28 -3.52
CA SER A 709 -26.67 -18.56 -3.43
C SER A 709 -26.49 -17.04 -3.39
N GLY A 710 -27.40 -16.32 -4.05
CA GLY A 710 -27.42 -14.85 -4.07
C GLY A 710 -26.19 -14.18 -4.67
N VAL A 711 -25.21 -14.92 -5.21
CA VAL A 711 -23.95 -14.34 -5.73
C VAL A 711 -24.22 -13.32 -6.83
N TRP A 712 -25.05 -13.65 -7.82
CA TRP A 712 -25.38 -12.71 -8.91
C TRP A 712 -26.04 -11.41 -8.43
N SER A 713 -26.82 -11.45 -7.35
CA SER A 713 -27.39 -10.23 -6.73
C SER A 713 -26.30 -9.39 -6.07
N ARG A 714 -25.36 -10.01 -5.33
CA ARG A 714 -24.20 -9.32 -4.76
C ARG A 714 -23.29 -8.72 -5.82
N ILE A 715 -23.02 -9.46 -6.90
CA ILE A 715 -22.27 -8.96 -8.07
C ILE A 715 -22.98 -7.75 -8.66
N PHE A 716 -24.29 -7.82 -8.92
CA PHE A 716 -25.06 -6.71 -9.49
C PHE A 716 -24.99 -5.46 -8.61
N VAL A 717 -25.31 -5.54 -7.32
CA VAL A 717 -25.29 -4.39 -6.41
C VAL A 717 -23.87 -3.82 -6.25
N ALA A 718 -22.84 -4.65 -6.12
CA ALA A 718 -21.45 -4.20 -6.09
C ALA A 718 -21.05 -3.47 -7.37
N SER A 719 -21.50 -3.94 -8.53
CA SER A 719 -21.22 -3.34 -9.85
C SER A 719 -21.95 -2.02 -10.02
N SER A 720 -23.23 -1.92 -9.65
CA SER A 720 -23.99 -0.68 -9.69
C SER A 720 -23.34 0.41 -8.81
N MET A 721 -22.89 0.07 -7.60
CA MET A 721 -22.23 1.02 -6.71
C MET A 721 -20.81 1.39 -7.18
N ALA A 722 -20.07 0.45 -7.75
CA ALA A 722 -18.75 0.72 -8.33
C ALA A 722 -18.81 1.65 -9.53
N LEU A 723 -19.74 1.40 -10.47
CA LEU A 723 -19.94 2.22 -11.66
C LEU A 723 -20.54 3.58 -11.30
N PHE A 724 -21.45 3.65 -10.32
CA PHE A 724 -21.98 4.90 -9.79
C PHE A 724 -20.87 5.78 -9.19
N LEU A 725 -19.93 5.22 -8.44
CA LEU A 725 -18.78 5.98 -7.93
C LEU A 725 -17.82 6.39 -9.06
N GLN A 726 -17.41 5.44 -9.91
CA GLN A 726 -16.52 5.65 -11.07
C GLN A 726 -16.98 6.81 -11.95
N TRP A 727 -18.25 6.76 -12.37
CA TRP A 727 -18.85 7.74 -13.29
C TRP A 727 -19.38 8.97 -12.55
N GLY A 728 -19.63 8.90 -11.24
CA GLY A 728 -19.87 10.08 -10.42
C GLY A 728 -18.65 10.99 -10.33
N THR A 729 -17.47 10.45 -10.01
CA THR A 729 -16.24 11.23 -9.87
C THR A 729 -15.61 11.58 -11.23
N THR A 730 -15.45 10.60 -12.13
CA THR A 730 -14.85 10.84 -13.45
C THR A 730 -15.81 11.57 -14.40
N GLY A 731 -17.12 11.29 -14.30
CA GLY A 731 -18.14 11.99 -15.09
C GLY A 731 -18.34 13.44 -14.64
N ALA A 732 -18.18 13.75 -13.35
CA ALA A 732 -18.10 15.13 -12.89
C ALA A 732 -16.95 15.90 -13.55
N ALA A 733 -15.74 15.34 -13.54
CA ALA A 733 -14.58 15.94 -14.20
C ALA A 733 -14.79 16.09 -15.72
N LEU A 734 -15.39 15.09 -16.36
CA LEU A 734 -15.76 15.15 -17.78
C LEU A 734 -16.76 16.30 -18.04
N VAL A 735 -17.80 16.45 -17.23
CA VAL A 735 -18.79 17.53 -17.35
C VAL A 735 -18.15 18.91 -17.14
N MET A 736 -17.24 19.07 -16.17
CA MET A 736 -16.49 20.32 -15.98
C MET A 736 -15.75 20.72 -17.27
N VAL A 737 -14.94 19.81 -17.81
CA VAL A 737 -14.13 20.10 -19.01
C VAL A 737 -15.00 20.29 -20.26
N LEU A 738 -16.01 19.44 -20.49
CA LEU A 738 -16.93 19.57 -21.65
C LEU A 738 -17.73 20.88 -21.68
N THR A 739 -17.97 21.49 -20.51
CA THR A 739 -18.77 22.73 -20.39
C THR A 739 -17.91 23.99 -20.30
N THR A 740 -16.59 23.84 -20.13
CA THR A 740 -15.62 24.92 -20.25
C THR A 740 -15.55 25.39 -21.70
N PRO A 741 -15.53 26.71 -21.99
CA PRO A 741 -15.25 27.19 -23.35
C PRO A 741 -13.81 26.82 -23.78
N THR A 742 -13.55 26.26 -24.96
CA THR A 742 -14.52 25.89 -26.01
C THR A 742 -15.27 24.59 -25.71
N LYS A 743 -16.60 24.70 -25.66
CA LYS A 743 -17.50 23.59 -25.34
C LYS A 743 -17.46 22.52 -26.43
N GLY A 744 -17.00 21.33 -26.07
CA GLY A 744 -16.88 20.19 -26.97
C GLY A 744 -15.89 19.16 -26.44
N LEU A 745 -15.58 18.17 -27.28
CA LEU A 745 -14.56 17.16 -26.97
C LEU A 745 -13.16 17.72 -27.30
N GLY A 746 -12.54 18.38 -26.32
CA GLY A 746 -11.11 18.72 -26.31
C GLY A 746 -10.25 17.62 -25.66
N CYS A 747 -8.93 17.70 -25.81
CA CYS A 747 -7.98 16.66 -25.37
C CYS A 747 -8.17 16.21 -23.90
N ARG A 748 -8.32 17.16 -22.98
CA ARG A 748 -8.54 16.92 -21.54
C ARG A 748 -9.79 16.06 -21.30
N SER A 749 -10.90 16.37 -21.98
CA SER A 749 -12.18 15.64 -21.85
C SER A 749 -12.11 14.21 -22.41
N VAL A 750 -11.46 14.05 -23.57
CA VAL A 750 -11.28 12.74 -24.21
C VAL A 750 -10.39 11.83 -23.38
N ALA A 751 -9.34 12.37 -22.74
CA ALA A 751 -8.50 11.62 -21.82
C ALA A 751 -9.28 11.06 -20.62
N TYR A 752 -10.14 11.86 -19.98
CA TYR A 752 -11.02 11.39 -18.89
C TYR A 752 -12.08 10.37 -19.36
N LEU A 753 -12.65 10.57 -20.55
CA LEU A 753 -13.61 9.63 -21.14
C LEU A 753 -12.95 8.28 -21.46
N ILE A 754 -11.74 8.29 -22.02
CA ILE A 754 -10.93 7.09 -22.25
C ILE A 754 -10.61 6.40 -20.92
N TYR A 755 -10.16 7.14 -19.90
CA TYR A 755 -9.84 6.59 -18.58
C TYR A 755 -11.04 5.87 -17.93
N ALA A 756 -12.23 6.49 -17.93
CA ALA A 756 -13.45 5.90 -17.41
C ALA A 756 -13.91 4.65 -18.20
N THR A 757 -13.79 4.71 -19.53
CA THR A 757 -14.19 3.62 -20.43
C THR A 757 -13.26 2.41 -20.27
N ILE A 758 -11.94 2.64 -20.25
CA ILE A 758 -10.95 1.57 -20.05
C ILE A 758 -11.07 1.00 -18.63
N SER A 759 -11.28 1.81 -17.58
CA SER A 759 -11.55 1.29 -16.24
C SER A 759 -12.78 0.37 -16.21
N THR A 760 -13.87 0.78 -16.84
CA THR A 760 -15.10 -0.02 -16.95
C THR A 760 -14.84 -1.33 -17.70
N LEU A 761 -14.07 -1.29 -18.80
CA LEU A 761 -13.66 -2.47 -19.56
C LEU A 761 -12.77 -3.43 -18.73
N ILE A 762 -11.81 -2.89 -17.96
CA ILE A 762 -10.96 -3.69 -17.05
C ILE A 762 -11.81 -4.43 -16.02
N TRP A 763 -12.75 -3.74 -15.37
CA TRP A 763 -13.66 -4.37 -14.40
C TRP A 763 -14.45 -5.52 -15.05
N GLY A 764 -15.02 -5.29 -16.24
CA GLY A 764 -15.77 -6.30 -17.00
C GLY A 764 -14.91 -7.50 -17.41
N LEU A 765 -13.70 -7.27 -17.94
CA LEU A 765 -12.75 -8.32 -18.32
C LEU A 765 -12.32 -9.18 -17.14
N LEU A 766 -12.02 -8.56 -15.99
CA LEU A 766 -11.57 -9.27 -14.80
C LEU A 766 -12.69 -10.11 -14.17
N LEU A 767 -13.92 -9.56 -14.09
CA LEU A 767 -15.11 -10.29 -13.63
C LEU A 767 -15.46 -11.46 -14.56
N LEU A 768 -15.42 -11.25 -15.89
CA LEU A 768 -15.64 -12.32 -16.87
C LEU A 768 -14.55 -13.40 -16.79
N SER A 769 -13.29 -13.01 -16.54
CA SER A 769 -12.19 -13.96 -16.29
C SER A 769 -12.50 -14.89 -15.12
N THR A 770 -13.11 -14.37 -14.05
CA THR A 770 -13.48 -15.12 -12.85
C THR A 770 -14.67 -16.04 -13.09
N VAL A 771 -15.69 -15.59 -13.83
CA VAL A 771 -16.82 -16.45 -14.26
C VAL A 771 -16.30 -17.63 -15.08
N LEU A 772 -15.36 -17.40 -16.01
CA LEU A 772 -14.75 -18.44 -16.84
C LEU A 772 -13.81 -19.36 -16.05
N ALA A 773 -13.04 -18.83 -15.10
CA ALA A 773 -12.18 -19.62 -14.20
C ALA A 773 -13.02 -20.64 -13.43
N HIS A 774 -14.06 -20.16 -12.73
CA HIS A 774 -14.96 -20.99 -11.93
C HIS A 774 -15.71 -22.02 -12.78
N TYR A 775 -16.21 -21.60 -13.96
CA TYR A 775 -16.83 -22.52 -14.92
C TYR A 775 -15.88 -23.65 -15.36
N SER A 776 -14.60 -23.35 -15.58
CA SER A 776 -13.58 -24.33 -16.00
C SER A 776 -13.10 -25.27 -14.87
N GLY A 777 -13.00 -24.77 -13.63
CA GLY A 777 -12.59 -25.58 -12.48
C GLY A 777 -13.58 -26.71 -12.13
N PHE A 778 -14.87 -26.51 -12.41
CA PHE A 778 -15.93 -27.48 -12.14
C PHE A 778 -15.75 -28.82 -12.88
N ASP A 779 -15.16 -28.82 -14.08
CA ASP A 779 -14.92 -30.04 -14.87
C ASP A 779 -13.82 -30.91 -14.23
N LYS A 780 -12.77 -30.28 -13.67
CA LYS A 780 -11.67 -30.98 -12.98
C LYS A 780 -12.13 -31.68 -11.70
N ALA A 781 -12.98 -31.02 -10.91
CA ALA A 781 -13.61 -31.63 -9.74
C ALA A 781 -14.48 -32.85 -10.11
N MET A 782 -15.09 -32.85 -11.30
CA MET A 782 -15.89 -33.97 -11.79
C MET A 782 -15.02 -35.11 -12.36
N MET A 783 -13.89 -34.79 -13.00
CA MET A 783 -12.97 -35.79 -13.57
C MET A 783 -12.22 -36.60 -12.54
N PHE A 784 -11.86 -36.03 -11.39
CA PHE A 784 -11.21 -36.78 -10.30
C PHE A 784 -12.05 -37.98 -9.80
N MET A 785 -13.38 -37.95 -9.98
CA MET A 785 -14.28 -39.04 -9.59
C MET A 785 -14.67 -39.98 -10.76
N ASN A 786 -14.13 -39.81 -11.97
CA ASN A 786 -14.45 -40.68 -13.11
C ASN A 786 -13.24 -40.87 -14.05
N SER A 787 -12.50 -41.97 -13.85
CA SER A 787 -11.12 -42.17 -14.31
C SER A 787 -10.89 -42.33 -15.83
N LYS A 788 -11.93 -42.17 -16.67
CA LYS A 788 -11.84 -42.25 -18.15
C LYS A 788 -12.69 -41.21 -18.87
N SER A 789 -12.51 -39.93 -18.55
CA SER A 789 -13.08 -38.81 -19.32
C SER A 789 -11.99 -37.99 -20.01
N ARG A 790 -12.22 -37.60 -21.27
CA ARG A 790 -11.42 -36.54 -21.93
C ARG A 790 -11.85 -35.19 -21.35
N GLU A 791 -10.91 -34.33 -20.93
CA GLU A 791 -11.20 -32.93 -20.65
C GLU A 791 -11.96 -32.32 -21.83
N SER A 792 -13.19 -31.83 -21.60
CA SER A 792 -14.01 -31.33 -22.70
C SER A 792 -13.43 -30.01 -23.23
N LEU A 793 -13.28 -29.92 -24.56
CA LEU A 793 -12.67 -28.79 -25.27
C LEU A 793 -13.24 -27.43 -24.80
N ARG A 794 -14.53 -27.39 -24.44
CA ARG A 794 -15.21 -26.20 -23.93
C ARG A 794 -14.58 -25.65 -22.65
N PHE A 795 -14.15 -26.50 -21.71
CA PHE A 795 -13.54 -26.06 -20.46
C PHE A 795 -12.06 -25.68 -20.63
N ARG A 796 -11.33 -26.34 -21.53
CA ARG A 796 -9.98 -25.91 -21.95
C ARG A 796 -10.01 -24.51 -22.56
N ILE A 797 -10.98 -24.25 -23.46
CA ILE A 797 -11.20 -22.91 -24.04
C ILE A 797 -11.57 -21.89 -22.95
N ALA A 798 -12.49 -22.23 -22.02
CA ALA A 798 -12.86 -21.33 -20.93
C ALA A 798 -11.68 -20.99 -20.00
N ALA A 799 -10.83 -21.96 -19.64
CA ALA A 799 -9.61 -21.72 -18.86
C ALA A 799 -8.61 -20.83 -19.62
N GLY A 800 -8.40 -21.07 -20.92
CA GLY A 800 -7.55 -20.24 -21.77
C GLY A 800 -8.05 -18.79 -21.88
N LEU A 801 -9.34 -18.60 -22.13
CA LEU A 801 -9.98 -17.28 -22.19
C LEU A 801 -9.94 -16.56 -20.82
N SER A 802 -10.12 -17.27 -19.72
CA SER A 802 -9.94 -16.72 -18.36
C SER A 802 -8.53 -16.15 -18.16
N ILE A 803 -7.50 -16.94 -18.49
CA ILE A 803 -6.10 -16.52 -18.37
C ILE A 803 -5.81 -15.32 -19.31
N ALA A 804 -6.36 -15.33 -20.53
CA ALA A 804 -6.20 -14.25 -21.50
C ALA A 804 -6.86 -12.94 -21.03
N PHE A 805 -8.14 -12.98 -20.62
CA PHE A 805 -8.87 -11.79 -20.14
C PHE A 805 -8.28 -11.24 -18.84
N ARG A 806 -7.78 -12.09 -17.93
CA ARG A 806 -7.03 -11.61 -16.76
C ARG A 806 -5.76 -10.89 -17.16
N ARG A 807 -4.92 -11.49 -18.01
CA ARG A 807 -3.66 -10.87 -18.47
C ARG A 807 -3.91 -9.55 -19.20
N LEU A 808 -4.92 -9.51 -20.07
CA LEU A 808 -5.34 -8.29 -20.76
C LEU A 808 -5.85 -7.23 -19.78
N GLY A 809 -6.72 -7.59 -18.84
CA GLY A 809 -7.25 -6.66 -17.82
C GLY A 809 -6.16 -6.05 -16.93
N THR A 810 -5.20 -6.87 -16.45
CA THR A 810 -4.06 -6.37 -15.68
C THR A 810 -3.13 -5.47 -16.51
N ALA A 811 -2.85 -5.84 -17.76
CA ALA A 811 -2.02 -5.01 -18.65
C ALA A 811 -2.69 -3.66 -18.98
N LEU A 812 -3.98 -3.68 -19.33
CA LEU A 812 -4.79 -2.48 -19.53
C LEU A 812 -4.84 -1.60 -18.28
N ALA A 813 -4.91 -2.18 -17.08
CA ALA A 813 -4.85 -1.40 -15.83
C ALA A 813 -3.50 -0.69 -15.66
N GLY A 814 -2.38 -1.34 -15.97
CA GLY A 814 -1.07 -0.70 -15.99
C GLY A 814 -1.00 0.48 -16.97
N PHE A 815 -1.48 0.30 -18.19
CA PHE A 815 -1.54 1.38 -19.19
C PHE A 815 -2.51 2.51 -18.81
N ASN A 816 -3.67 2.20 -18.23
CA ASN A 816 -4.67 3.20 -17.84
C ASN A 816 -4.21 4.01 -16.61
N ALA A 817 -3.51 3.36 -15.67
CA ALA A 817 -2.88 4.01 -14.52
C ALA A 817 -1.77 4.99 -14.96
N LEU A 818 -0.93 4.58 -15.91
CA LEU A 818 0.06 5.47 -16.53
C LEU A 818 -0.63 6.60 -17.31
N GLY A 819 -1.69 6.29 -18.06
CA GLY A 819 -2.46 7.24 -18.87
C GLY A 819 -3.05 8.39 -18.05
N ILE A 820 -3.69 8.11 -16.91
CA ILE A 820 -4.25 9.18 -16.05
C ILE A 820 -3.15 10.03 -15.39
N LEU A 821 -2.02 9.43 -14.99
CA LEU A 821 -0.89 10.19 -14.45
C LEU A 821 -0.26 11.11 -15.50
N LEU A 822 -0.06 10.63 -16.73
CA LEU A 822 0.41 11.45 -17.85
C LEU A 822 -0.59 12.54 -18.22
N THR A 823 -1.90 12.24 -18.20
CA THR A 823 -2.98 13.22 -18.43
C THR A 823 -2.87 14.37 -17.45
N ASN A 824 -2.75 14.08 -16.14
CA ASN A 824 -2.58 15.13 -15.14
C ASN A 824 -1.31 15.96 -15.37
N ILE A 825 -0.17 15.32 -15.68
CA ILE A 825 1.10 16.03 -15.93
C ILE A 825 0.96 16.98 -17.13
N PHE A 826 0.42 16.49 -18.25
CA PHE A 826 0.18 17.31 -19.45
C PHE A 826 -0.82 18.45 -19.24
N GLN A 827 -1.78 18.26 -18.32
CA GLN A 827 -2.78 19.26 -17.94
C GLN A 827 -2.23 20.33 -16.98
N PHE A 828 -1.15 20.04 -16.23
CA PHE A 828 -0.46 21.05 -15.40
C PHE A 828 0.73 21.69 -16.11
N SER A 829 1.27 21.08 -17.17
CA SER A 829 2.49 21.53 -17.85
C SER A 829 2.24 22.38 -19.10
N GLY A 830 1.03 22.92 -19.28
CA GLY A 830 0.61 23.61 -20.50
C GLY A 830 0.56 22.73 -21.76
N PHE A 831 0.80 21.41 -21.68
CA PHE A 831 0.95 20.57 -22.88
C PHE A 831 -0.37 20.40 -23.64
N PHE A 832 -1.51 20.39 -22.95
CA PHE A 832 -2.82 20.42 -23.58
C PHE A 832 -3.27 21.81 -24.01
N ASP A 833 -2.48 22.85 -23.76
CA ASP A 833 -2.90 24.23 -23.86
C ASP A 833 -2.33 24.73 -25.19
N ARG A 834 -3.02 24.33 -26.27
CA ARG A 834 -2.62 24.41 -27.69
C ARG A 834 -3.85 24.46 -28.59
N CYS A 835 -3.74 25.11 -29.75
CA CYS A 835 -4.83 25.28 -30.72
C CYS A 835 -5.67 24.02 -30.98
N TYR A 836 -5.05 22.85 -31.17
CA TYR A 836 -5.77 21.60 -31.45
C TYR A 836 -6.61 21.08 -30.26
N CYS A 837 -6.15 21.32 -29.04
CA CYS A 837 -6.78 20.78 -27.84
C CYS A 837 -7.84 21.71 -27.26
N ASP A 838 -7.57 23.02 -27.22
CA ASP A 838 -8.52 24.02 -26.72
C ASP A 838 -9.62 24.35 -27.74
N SER A 839 -9.38 24.18 -29.05
CA SER A 839 -10.44 24.39 -30.05
C SER A 839 -11.51 23.30 -30.11
N SER A 840 -11.44 22.28 -29.25
CA SER A 840 -12.35 21.11 -29.23
C SER A 840 -12.47 20.38 -30.58
N VAL A 841 -11.34 20.27 -31.32
CA VAL A 841 -11.30 19.72 -32.69
C VAL A 841 -11.84 18.29 -32.79
N MET A 842 -11.66 17.45 -31.76
CA MET A 842 -12.17 16.07 -31.76
C MET A 842 -13.71 16.00 -31.67
N GLY A 843 -14.38 17.04 -31.19
CA GLY A 843 -15.84 17.12 -31.06
C GLY A 843 -16.53 17.93 -32.16
N LEU A 844 -15.87 18.98 -32.66
CA LEU A 844 -16.44 19.91 -33.65
C LEU A 844 -15.97 19.63 -35.09
N GLY A 845 -14.86 18.91 -35.28
CA GLY A 845 -14.14 18.87 -36.55
C GLY A 845 -13.38 20.16 -36.82
N ALA A 846 -12.34 20.12 -37.67
CA ALA A 846 -11.44 21.26 -37.89
C ALA A 846 -12.17 22.52 -38.40
N GLU A 847 -13.13 22.34 -39.30
CA GLU A 847 -13.92 23.41 -39.95
C GLU A 847 -14.75 24.26 -38.95
N PHE A 848 -15.30 23.63 -37.90
CA PHE A 848 -16.15 24.29 -36.91
C PHE A 848 -15.47 24.48 -35.54
N ALA A 849 -14.22 24.05 -35.42
CA ALA A 849 -13.42 24.22 -34.20
C ALA A 849 -12.95 25.67 -34.02
N TYR A 850 -12.98 26.15 -32.79
CA TYR A 850 -12.58 27.52 -32.43
C TYR A 850 -11.98 27.56 -31.02
N ASN A 851 -10.92 28.33 -30.79
CA ASN A 851 -10.31 28.53 -29.47
C ASN A 851 -10.90 29.78 -28.81
N VAL A 852 -11.46 29.67 -27.60
CA VAL A 852 -11.90 30.81 -26.79
C VAL A 852 -10.73 31.34 -25.97
N ILE A 853 -10.37 32.60 -26.19
CA ILE A 853 -9.19 33.24 -25.58
C ILE A 853 -9.60 34.37 -24.62
N ASP A 854 -10.72 35.04 -24.89
CA ASP A 854 -11.21 36.22 -24.16
C ASP A 854 -12.57 35.89 -23.50
N PHE A 855 -12.53 35.53 -22.20
CA PHE A 855 -13.68 35.00 -21.46
C PHE A 855 -14.62 36.10 -20.96
N ARG A 856 -15.90 36.04 -21.35
CA ARG A 856 -16.90 37.04 -20.92
C ARG A 856 -17.47 36.70 -19.53
N PRO A 857 -18.02 37.69 -18.80
CA PRO A 857 -18.66 37.44 -17.50
C PRO A 857 -19.76 36.37 -17.52
N ASP A 858 -20.51 36.25 -18.62
CA ASP A 858 -21.50 35.20 -18.83
C ASP A 858 -20.86 33.80 -18.84
N ASP A 859 -19.72 33.65 -19.50
CA ASP A 859 -18.97 32.38 -19.62
C ASP A 859 -18.39 31.98 -18.26
N ILE A 860 -17.80 32.94 -17.54
CA ILE A 860 -17.36 32.77 -16.14
C ILE A 860 -18.52 32.31 -15.25
N SER A 861 -19.70 32.90 -15.41
CA SER A 861 -20.90 32.51 -14.66
C SER A 861 -21.35 31.08 -15.00
N ALA A 862 -21.22 30.67 -16.26
CA ALA A 862 -21.59 29.33 -16.72
C ALA A 862 -20.59 28.27 -16.25
N LEU A 863 -19.30 28.59 -16.31
CA LEU A 863 -18.19 27.78 -15.80
C LEU A 863 -18.34 27.54 -14.29
N LYS A 864 -18.50 28.61 -13.48
CA LYS A 864 -18.73 28.47 -12.03
C LYS A 864 -20.00 27.65 -11.73
N ARG A 865 -21.09 27.77 -12.50
CA ARG A 865 -22.29 26.91 -12.33
C ARG A 865 -22.01 25.45 -12.65
N ALA A 866 -21.36 25.14 -13.76
CA ALA A 866 -21.09 23.77 -14.17
C ALA A 866 -20.06 23.08 -13.26
N TRP A 867 -19.05 23.82 -12.81
CA TRP A 867 -18.08 23.35 -11.82
C TRP A 867 -18.74 23.05 -10.47
N THR A 868 -19.59 23.93 -9.94
CA THR A 868 -20.40 23.64 -8.75
C THR A 868 -21.22 22.35 -8.91
N GLY A 869 -21.88 22.19 -10.07
CA GLY A 869 -22.62 20.96 -10.38
C GLY A 869 -21.74 19.70 -10.38
N GLY A 870 -20.54 19.79 -10.96
CA GLY A 870 -19.56 18.70 -10.96
C GLY A 870 -19.05 18.37 -9.55
N VAL A 871 -18.71 19.36 -8.72
CA VAL A 871 -18.27 19.12 -7.33
C VAL A 871 -19.38 18.46 -6.53
N ILE A 872 -20.64 18.91 -6.68
CA ILE A 872 -21.80 18.29 -6.04
C ILE A 872 -21.99 16.83 -6.50
N LEU A 873 -21.80 16.53 -7.80
CA LEU A 873 -21.88 15.17 -8.33
C LEU A 873 -20.75 14.27 -7.80
N ALA A 874 -19.51 14.75 -7.82
CA ALA A 874 -18.34 14.00 -7.36
C ALA A 874 -18.44 13.70 -5.86
N VAL A 875 -18.62 14.74 -5.03
CA VAL A 875 -18.76 14.61 -3.56
C VAL A 875 -20.01 13.82 -3.21
N GLY A 876 -21.15 14.09 -3.86
CA GLY A 876 -22.39 13.35 -3.65
C GLY A 876 -22.26 11.85 -3.93
N SER A 877 -21.58 11.47 -5.02
CA SER A 877 -21.35 10.05 -5.34
C SER A 877 -20.44 9.36 -4.30
N ALA A 878 -19.38 10.02 -3.84
CA ALA A 878 -18.50 9.53 -2.79
C ALA A 878 -19.23 9.40 -1.43
N THR A 879 -20.03 10.41 -1.04
CA THR A 879 -20.83 10.40 0.19
C THR A 879 -21.89 9.30 0.16
N VAL A 880 -22.60 9.11 -0.96
CA VAL A 880 -23.59 8.02 -1.11
C VAL A 880 -22.92 6.65 -1.03
N PHE A 881 -21.75 6.46 -1.66
CA PHE A 881 -21.02 5.19 -1.57
C PHE A 881 -20.62 4.85 -0.12
N VAL A 882 -20.07 5.81 0.64
CA VAL A 882 -19.72 5.62 2.06
C VAL A 882 -20.96 5.43 2.94
N GLY A 883 -22.04 6.17 2.67
CA GLY A 883 -23.31 6.02 3.38
C GLY A 883 -23.89 4.61 3.22
N VAL A 884 -23.96 4.10 1.98
CA VAL A 884 -24.39 2.73 1.69
C VAL A 884 -23.45 1.71 2.34
N LEU A 885 -22.13 1.90 2.26
CA LEU A 885 -21.16 1.01 2.91
C LEU A 885 -21.38 0.93 4.43
N ASN A 886 -21.49 2.07 5.10
CA ASN A 886 -21.73 2.15 6.55
C ASN A 886 -23.07 1.48 6.96
N LEU A 887 -24.11 1.55 6.12
CA LEU A 887 -25.40 0.87 6.33
C LEU A 887 -25.34 -0.65 6.12
N LEU A 888 -24.28 -1.17 5.50
CA LEU A 888 -24.12 -2.59 5.19
C LEU A 888 -23.04 -3.28 6.04
N ILE A 889 -22.08 -2.54 6.62
CA ILE A 889 -20.88 -3.09 7.27
C ILE A 889 -21.14 -3.86 8.58
N ASN A 890 -22.19 -3.49 9.33
CA ASN A 890 -22.58 -4.12 10.58
C ASN A 890 -23.88 -4.93 10.42
N PRO A 891 -23.81 -6.21 9.98
CA PRO A 891 -24.97 -7.08 10.03
C PRO A 891 -25.35 -7.43 11.48
N SER A 892 -26.64 -7.63 11.74
CA SER A 892 -27.14 -8.20 12.99
C SER A 892 -26.51 -9.58 13.21
N GLN A 893 -25.82 -9.75 14.35
CA GLN A 893 -25.21 -11.02 14.71
C GLN A 893 -26.26 -11.98 15.29
N PRO A 894 -26.14 -13.30 15.05
CA PRO A 894 -26.92 -14.28 15.79
C PRO A 894 -26.57 -14.22 17.28
N GLU A 895 -27.55 -14.50 18.13
CA GLU A 895 -27.40 -14.57 19.58
C GLU A 895 -26.37 -15.65 19.98
N GLU A 896 -25.63 -15.40 21.07
CA GLU A 896 -24.70 -16.38 21.64
C GLU A 896 -25.48 -17.34 22.55
N ASN A 897 -25.44 -18.65 22.26
CA ASN A 897 -26.01 -19.73 23.08
C ASN A 897 -24.88 -20.53 23.75
#